data_AF-A0A2S9Y2M6-F1
#
_entry.id   AF-A0A2S9Y2M6-F1
#
_cell.length_a   1.000
_cell.length_b   1.000
_cell.length_c   1.000
_cell.angle_alpha   90.00
_cell.angle_beta   90.00
_cell.angle_gamma   90.00
#
_symmetry.space_group_name_H-M   'P 1'
#
loop_
_entity.id
_entity.type
_entity.pdbx_description
1 polymer ?
#
loop_
_entity_poly.entity_id
_entity_poly.type
_entity_poly.pdbx_seq_one_letter_code
_entity_poly.pdbx_strand_id
1 'polypeptide(L)'
;MSRDPQHSRELELLETRQREEAPAADLRVNRETSRVRIPEQGALPRSAALLERLYHGELVPRERKPQVIDTRRSCGPFMVSVDEPPMVLLDACSQIATLSHGFAHPGILAGLHEGRFDGCLWANPDSTVTPSPELDDYGAYLLSKAPAGLDHATFVCAGGAEANEKALRIARLNSPDPTRRRVLAFEGSFHGRTLVSLGATSNPAKRKGVDMPGFEAIFCPRDLDALAAVLGERGGELYAVIVEPMMAEGGDIHLAREFLLGVRELSRAHGLPLIIDEVQTGFGTSGSFFWWTHLGLGDTPETAPDLITCAKKAGLGVVLSRWADPEPAPVNVASALRGLIQAETAELQAELEAPIRERLHALAAEFPELVSEPRVAGTAFAFDLPSAKERDAFIGQRFARGFMTYHAGERTIRFRLASCWELSHLDDLFARVATALRRLDDPSAAVYEREGGKRQRFGQLDIREITEEDWAEIMALEQRAYEPARADSEEFLRATAEAGLGLVARDGASDELLGFVFAAGLEHYAELSGPDQDPNLGTGNTLYAADLTVSEGARGRGVGRALKSRQIQWAREHGYTFVSGRNRIGLTTQMAALNRSFGAYTAKVLENQYGGDATAEYYRIPLRSPAPAKKHARGLDLASGLQAPFGPRPEFMATRELVGPTASRLNLSNWATPDSVHYFEHLRAILPRGTGHLYTTSSRDELLDKSLRCLKMARAEATIAVGFEGGYLGHTTASARSLSDPAGFGEGFALFDWPRIPHPEDVGVAASVAALQGLIDAHGAAKIVAVFVELVGERSGRVLGSEAALALAKLCKTHDIPLAVVETASGGYRSGAGAWGLDGLDAGFCPNLVLWYPGGQLGQIFIDSRWWNGAPLQLISTWDGDELSQIRTHEHLRAAHRLELGPAINALHDLAHEAADAIGEGARVGGIGLYRTLSFGDPKRAAAVLATCRDAGLLLGRGLPDTLTLVPALDVEPAALRGPARTILLDAISSSVGG
;
A
#
# COMPACT_ATOMS: atom_id res chain seq x y z
N MET A 1 30.51 17.90 -10.29
CA MET A 1 30.98 18.43 -9.00
C MET A 1 31.33 17.24 -8.13
N SER A 2 32.47 17.23 -7.42
CA SER A 2 32.79 16.12 -6.52
C SER A 2 31.95 16.24 -5.25
N ARG A 3 31.30 15.16 -4.84
CA ARG A 3 30.52 15.07 -3.59
C ARG A 3 31.44 15.32 -2.39
N ASP A 4 30.90 15.84 -1.29
CA ASP A 4 31.65 16.03 -0.05
C ASP A 4 32.16 14.67 0.47
N PRO A 5 33.50 14.43 0.51
CA PRO A 5 34.06 13.16 0.92
C PRO A 5 33.71 12.75 2.36
N GLN A 6 33.54 13.71 3.27
CA GLN A 6 33.18 13.41 4.65
C GLN A 6 31.75 12.87 4.73
N HIS A 7 30.82 13.56 4.09
CA HIS A 7 29.42 13.16 4.03
C HIS A 7 29.25 11.78 3.36
N SER A 8 29.99 11.51 2.28
CA SER A 8 30.01 10.20 1.63
C SER A 8 30.46 9.08 2.59
N ARG A 9 31.53 9.31 3.37
CA ARG A 9 32.01 8.34 4.36
C ARG A 9 30.98 8.06 5.46
N GLU A 10 30.25 9.08 5.91
CA GLU A 10 29.19 8.92 6.91
C GLU A 10 28.03 8.05 6.39
N LEU A 11 27.63 8.25 5.13
CA LEU A 11 26.62 7.41 4.47
C LEU A 11 27.08 5.97 4.29
N GLU A 12 28.34 5.72 3.95
CA GLU A 12 28.90 4.37 3.82
C GLU A 12 28.94 3.61 5.15
N LEU A 13 29.29 4.30 6.24
CA LEU A 13 29.25 3.73 7.59
C LEU A 13 27.82 3.40 8.03
N LEU A 14 26.87 4.28 7.72
CA LEU A 14 25.44 4.06 7.97
C LEU A 14 24.94 2.83 7.22
N GLU A 15 25.24 2.71 5.93
CA GLU A 15 24.83 1.57 5.10
C GLU A 15 25.44 0.26 5.57
N THR A 16 26.72 0.26 5.96
CA THR A 16 27.41 -0.93 6.49
C THR A 16 26.70 -1.46 7.73
N ARG A 17 26.41 -0.59 8.71
CA ARG A 17 25.66 -0.95 9.91
C ARG A 17 24.28 -1.51 9.57
N GLN A 18 23.55 -0.85 8.68
CA GLN A 18 22.19 -1.25 8.31
C GLN A 18 22.17 -2.62 7.62
N ARG A 19 23.19 -2.97 6.83
CA ARG A 19 23.36 -4.32 6.25
C ARG A 19 23.63 -5.38 7.30
N GLU A 20 24.43 -5.08 8.33
CA GLU A 20 24.68 -5.99 9.45
C GLU A 20 23.43 -6.21 10.32
N GLU A 21 22.58 -5.18 10.44
CA GLU A 21 21.30 -5.23 11.15
C GLU A 21 20.16 -5.90 10.35
N ALA A 22 20.32 -6.03 9.03
CA ALA A 22 19.29 -6.51 8.13
C ALA A 22 18.86 -7.94 8.55
N PRO A 23 17.54 -8.19 8.69
CA PRO A 23 17.06 -9.51 9.08
C PRO A 23 17.41 -10.55 8.01
N ALA A 24 17.75 -11.77 8.46
CA ALA A 24 18.02 -12.87 7.54
C ALA A 24 16.81 -13.11 6.61
N ALA A 25 17.07 -13.24 5.31
CA ALA A 25 16.06 -13.30 4.25
C ALA A 25 15.14 -14.55 4.27
N ASP A 26 15.13 -15.35 5.34
CA ASP A 26 14.36 -16.60 5.40
C ASP A 26 12.95 -16.35 5.95
N LEU A 27 11.93 -16.67 5.15
CA LEU A 27 10.50 -16.68 5.54
C LEU A 27 10.26 -17.83 6.52
N ARG A 28 10.79 -17.72 7.74
CA ARG A 28 10.58 -18.74 8.77
C ARG A 28 9.27 -18.47 9.48
N VAL A 29 8.18 -19.06 8.98
CA VAL A 29 7.00 -19.30 9.80
C VAL A 29 7.35 -20.39 10.83
N ASN A 30 7.88 -20.01 11.99
CA ASN A 30 8.12 -20.99 13.05
C ASN A 30 6.88 -21.09 13.94
N ARG A 31 6.74 -22.21 14.67
CA ARG A 31 5.72 -22.37 15.73
C ARG A 31 5.75 -21.27 16.81
N GLU A 32 6.82 -20.47 16.84
CA GLU A 32 6.96 -19.31 17.70
C GLU A 32 6.18 -18.08 17.22
N THR A 33 5.68 -18.08 15.98
CA THR A 33 4.96 -16.95 15.35
C THR A 33 3.50 -17.26 15.02
N SER A 34 3.03 -18.49 15.30
CA SER A 34 1.70 -18.99 14.95
C SER A 34 0.75 -19.15 16.14
N ARG A 35 1.02 -18.45 17.24
CA ARG A 35 0.18 -18.38 18.44
C ARG A 35 0.57 -17.15 19.24
N VAL A 36 -0.34 -16.65 20.06
CA VAL A 36 -0.06 -15.53 20.95
C VAL A 36 1.15 -15.83 21.84
N ARG A 37 2.03 -14.83 21.98
CA ARG A 37 3.19 -14.87 22.85
C ARG A 37 3.41 -13.49 23.46
N ILE A 38 3.56 -13.46 24.78
CA ILE A 38 3.79 -12.23 25.52
C ILE A 38 5.12 -12.35 26.24
N PRO A 39 6.12 -11.52 25.90
CA PRO A 39 7.39 -11.46 26.61
C PRO A 39 7.16 -11.13 28.09
N GLU A 40 8.12 -11.53 28.94
CA GLU A 40 8.05 -11.24 30.37
C GLU A 40 7.96 -9.73 30.61
N GLN A 41 6.94 -9.31 31.36
CA GLN A 41 6.60 -7.90 31.61
C GLN A 41 6.37 -7.06 30.34
N GLY A 42 6.16 -7.69 29.17
CA GLY A 42 6.04 -6.99 27.89
C GLY A 42 7.34 -6.29 27.46
N ALA A 43 8.50 -6.76 27.93
CA ALA A 43 9.78 -6.16 27.59
C ALA A 43 10.12 -6.33 26.10
N LEU A 44 10.32 -5.20 25.42
CA LEU A 44 10.64 -5.13 23.98
C LEU A 44 11.88 -4.25 23.73
N PRO A 45 13.06 -4.66 24.23
CA PRO A 45 14.26 -3.81 24.23
C PRO A 45 14.76 -3.49 22.82
N ARG A 46 14.61 -4.41 21.85
CA ARG A 46 15.03 -4.17 20.46
C ARG A 46 14.08 -3.19 19.79
N SER A 47 12.77 -3.37 19.99
CA SER A 47 11.78 -2.42 19.52
C SER A 47 12.01 -1.02 20.11
N ALA A 48 12.26 -0.92 21.42
CA ALA A 48 12.53 0.36 22.07
C ALA A 48 13.76 1.07 21.49
N ALA A 49 14.88 0.36 21.30
CA ALA A 49 16.09 0.92 20.70
C ALA A 49 15.87 1.43 19.27
N LEU A 50 15.09 0.70 18.46
CA LEU A 50 14.75 1.10 17.09
C LEU A 50 13.80 2.30 17.06
N LEU A 51 12.82 2.37 17.96
CA LEU A 51 11.91 3.51 18.06
C LEU A 51 12.62 4.78 18.53
N GLU A 52 13.59 4.68 19.45
CA GLU A 52 14.42 5.84 19.82
C GLU A 52 15.24 6.35 18.62
N ARG A 53 15.75 5.45 17.77
CA ARG A 53 16.43 5.84 16.53
C ARG A 53 15.50 6.52 15.51
N LEU A 54 14.27 5.99 15.37
CA LEU A 54 13.23 6.56 14.51
C LEU A 54 12.87 7.99 14.93
N TYR A 55 12.68 8.20 16.24
CA TYR A 55 12.27 9.50 16.80
C TYR A 55 13.43 10.44 17.15
N HIS A 56 14.67 10.01 16.94
CA HIS A 56 15.85 10.79 17.31
C HIS A 56 15.87 12.14 16.57
N GLY A 57 16.02 13.20 17.35
CA GLY A 57 16.03 14.58 16.85
C GLY A 57 14.65 15.13 16.49
N GLU A 58 13.57 14.49 16.95
CA GLU A 58 12.19 14.86 16.60
C GLU A 58 11.95 14.89 15.09
N LEU A 59 12.68 14.04 14.34
CA LEU A 59 12.62 14.00 12.88
C LEU A 59 11.20 13.74 12.38
N VAL A 60 10.49 12.79 12.99
CA VAL A 60 9.09 12.47 12.69
C VAL A 60 8.24 12.60 13.96
N PRO A 61 6.91 12.78 13.86
CA PRO A 61 6.08 12.96 15.03
C PRO A 61 6.14 11.72 15.93
N ARG A 62 6.26 11.92 17.25
CA ARG A 62 6.32 10.80 18.19
C ARG A 62 4.93 10.18 18.36
N GLU A 63 4.71 9.07 17.67
CA GLU A 63 3.49 8.27 17.73
C GLU A 63 3.56 7.22 18.84
N ARG A 64 2.41 6.74 19.32
CA ARG A 64 2.33 5.68 20.33
C ARG A 64 2.51 4.30 19.68
N LYS A 65 3.66 4.05 19.06
CA LYS A 65 4.02 2.75 18.49
C LYS A 65 4.43 1.80 19.63
N PRO A 66 3.72 0.69 19.85
CA PRO A 66 4.01 -0.19 20.99
C PRO A 66 5.22 -1.10 20.72
N GLN A 67 5.46 -1.48 19.45
CA GLN A 67 6.55 -2.35 19.04
C GLN A 67 6.94 -2.14 17.58
N VAL A 68 8.14 -2.61 17.21
CA VAL A 68 8.60 -2.68 15.83
C VAL A 68 8.24 -4.07 15.28
N ILE A 69 7.60 -4.10 14.11
CA ILE A 69 7.04 -5.29 13.49
C ILE A 69 8.04 -5.91 12.51
N ASP A 70 8.10 -7.23 12.52
CA ASP A 70 8.79 -8.02 11.51
C ASP A 70 7.75 -8.57 10.51
N THR A 71 7.62 -7.89 9.37
CA THR A 71 6.68 -8.28 8.30
C THR A 71 7.07 -9.58 7.60
N ARG A 72 8.32 -10.04 7.76
CA ARG A 72 8.85 -11.30 7.21
C ARG A 72 8.52 -12.50 8.11
N ARG A 73 8.23 -12.27 9.39
CA ARG A 73 7.79 -13.28 10.38
C ARG A 73 6.28 -13.29 10.63
N SER A 74 5.60 -12.18 10.33
CA SER A 74 4.14 -12.07 10.48
C SER A 74 3.42 -12.90 9.41
N CYS A 75 2.39 -13.65 9.81
CA CYS A 75 1.67 -14.56 8.93
C CYS A 75 0.24 -14.83 9.42
N GLY A 76 -0.70 -14.96 8.49
CA GLY A 76 -2.11 -15.19 8.82
C GLY A 76 -2.65 -14.07 9.74
N PRO A 77 -3.32 -14.40 10.86
CA PRO A 77 -3.83 -13.41 11.80
C PRO A 77 -2.75 -12.91 12.78
N PHE A 78 -1.50 -13.37 12.68
CA PHE A 78 -0.47 -13.10 13.67
C PHE A 78 0.51 -12.02 13.23
N MET A 79 0.62 -10.98 14.06
CA MET A 79 1.59 -9.89 13.93
C MET A 79 2.74 -10.10 14.93
N VAL A 80 3.98 -10.04 14.44
CA VAL A 80 5.18 -10.46 15.18
C VAL A 80 6.15 -9.30 15.39
N SER A 81 6.63 -9.09 16.62
CA SER A 81 7.68 -8.10 16.90
C SER A 81 9.08 -8.60 16.55
N VAL A 82 10.02 -7.67 16.38
CA VAL A 82 11.43 -7.95 16.08
C VAL A 82 12.23 -8.48 17.28
N ASP A 83 11.65 -8.42 18.48
CA ASP A 83 12.28 -8.80 19.74
C ASP A 83 12.51 -10.32 19.86
N GLU A 84 13.39 -10.69 20.81
CA GLU A 84 13.68 -12.07 21.15
C GLU A 84 13.64 -12.26 22.68
N PRO A 85 12.66 -12.99 23.24
CA PRO A 85 11.55 -13.62 22.53
C PRO A 85 10.57 -12.60 21.92
N PRO A 86 9.92 -12.92 20.78
CA PRO A 86 9.00 -11.99 20.14
C PRO A 86 7.70 -11.83 20.93
N MET A 87 7.09 -10.65 20.82
CA MET A 87 5.66 -10.50 21.05
C MET A 87 4.90 -10.92 19.79
N VAL A 88 3.87 -11.73 19.97
CA VAL A 88 3.01 -12.21 18.89
C VAL A 88 1.57 -11.91 19.27
N LEU A 89 0.90 -11.12 18.44
CA LEU A 89 -0.46 -10.65 18.67
C LEU A 89 -1.41 -11.16 17.59
N LEU A 90 -2.66 -11.43 17.97
CA LEU A 90 -3.76 -11.56 17.02
C LEU A 90 -4.14 -10.17 16.47
N ASP A 91 -4.03 -9.96 15.16
CA ASP A 91 -4.50 -8.76 14.47
C ASP A 91 -5.98 -8.88 14.13
N ALA A 92 -6.83 -8.49 15.09
CA ALA A 92 -8.28 -8.44 14.91
C ALA A 92 -8.76 -7.10 14.31
N CYS A 93 -7.85 -6.34 13.70
CA CYS A 93 -8.12 -5.10 12.97
C CYS A 93 -7.76 -5.16 11.48
N SER A 94 -7.05 -6.19 11.04
CA SER A 94 -6.48 -6.32 9.69
C SER A 94 -5.82 -5.02 9.22
N GLN A 95 -5.01 -4.40 10.08
CA GLN A 95 -4.34 -3.11 9.83
C GLN A 95 -5.27 -1.93 9.48
N ILE A 96 -6.44 -1.86 10.13
CA ILE A 96 -7.56 -0.94 9.84
C ILE A 96 -8.25 -1.36 8.53
N ALA A 97 -8.71 -2.61 8.50
CA ALA A 97 -9.49 -3.21 7.42
C ALA A 97 -8.80 -3.18 6.05
N THR A 98 -7.50 -3.45 5.98
CA THR A 98 -6.71 -3.36 4.73
C THR A 98 -6.15 -4.68 4.24
N LEU A 99 -6.19 -5.72 5.06
CA LEU A 99 -5.76 -7.07 4.69
C LEU A 99 -6.98 -7.97 4.54
N SER A 100 -7.24 -8.48 3.33
CA SER A 100 -8.34 -9.44 3.09
C SER A 100 -8.01 -10.83 3.63
N HIS A 101 -6.74 -11.26 3.53
CA HIS A 101 -6.26 -12.59 3.94
C HIS A 101 -5.20 -12.53 5.05
N GLY A 102 -5.04 -11.39 5.73
CA GLY A 102 -4.04 -11.21 6.78
C GLY A 102 -2.61 -11.11 6.24
N PHE A 103 -1.63 -11.36 7.10
CA PHE A 103 -0.21 -11.26 6.74
C PHE A 103 0.25 -12.43 5.87
N ALA A 104 1.23 -12.18 5.00
CA ALA A 104 1.81 -13.17 4.10
C ALA A 104 0.76 -13.87 3.20
N HIS A 105 -0.07 -13.06 2.53
CA HIS A 105 -1.17 -13.55 1.69
C HIS A 105 -0.70 -14.62 0.69
N PRO A 106 -1.27 -15.84 0.67
CA PRO A 106 -0.81 -16.94 -0.19
C PRO A 106 -0.76 -16.59 -1.67
N GLY A 107 -1.81 -15.95 -2.21
CA GLY A 107 -1.81 -15.48 -3.61
C GLY A 107 -0.72 -14.45 -3.94
N ILE A 108 -0.35 -13.57 -3.00
CA ILE A 108 0.76 -12.61 -3.21
C ILE A 108 2.09 -13.35 -3.17
N LEU A 109 2.27 -14.27 -2.23
CA LEU A 109 3.46 -15.13 -2.16
C LEU A 109 3.60 -15.95 -3.45
N ALA A 110 2.52 -16.55 -3.94
CA ALA A 110 2.48 -17.26 -5.21
C ALA A 110 2.94 -16.34 -6.35
N GLY A 111 2.30 -15.17 -6.50
CA GLY A 111 2.67 -14.21 -7.54
C GLY A 111 4.11 -13.71 -7.46
N LEU A 112 4.67 -13.56 -6.26
CA LEU A 112 6.09 -13.24 -6.07
C LEU A 112 7.00 -14.38 -6.53
N HIS A 113 6.66 -15.62 -6.17
CA HIS A 113 7.45 -16.80 -6.55
C HIS A 113 7.32 -17.18 -8.03
N GLU A 114 6.23 -16.79 -8.66
CA GLU A 114 5.94 -17.00 -10.08
C GLU A 114 6.36 -15.80 -10.96
N GLY A 115 6.94 -14.75 -10.35
CA GLY A 115 7.47 -13.59 -11.08
C GLY A 115 6.42 -12.57 -11.56
N ARG A 116 5.16 -12.66 -11.11
CA ARG A 116 4.10 -11.69 -11.45
C ARG A 116 4.47 -10.25 -11.03
N PHE A 117 5.26 -10.09 -9.96
CA PHE A 117 5.68 -8.79 -9.46
C PHE A 117 7.03 -8.31 -10.02
N ASP A 118 7.77 -9.11 -10.81
CA ASP A 118 9.17 -8.81 -11.15
C ASP A 118 9.36 -7.47 -11.87
N GLY A 119 8.38 -7.07 -12.69
CA GLY A 119 8.39 -5.80 -13.42
C GLY A 119 8.06 -4.58 -12.55
N CYS A 120 7.48 -4.76 -11.35
CA CYS A 120 6.95 -3.67 -10.53
C CYS A 120 7.56 -3.56 -9.11
N LEU A 121 8.34 -4.54 -8.65
CA LEU A 121 8.97 -4.49 -7.31
C LEU A 121 10.05 -3.41 -7.20
N TRP A 122 10.90 -3.31 -8.22
CA TRP A 122 12.01 -2.35 -8.24
C TRP A 122 11.70 -1.11 -9.07
N ALA A 123 11.26 -1.31 -10.31
CA ALA A 123 10.79 -0.21 -11.13
C ALA A 123 9.29 -0.05 -10.88
N ASN A 124 8.81 1.13 -10.48
CA ASN A 124 7.39 1.44 -10.63
C ASN A 124 7.26 2.23 -11.94
N PRO A 125 6.93 1.59 -13.07
CA PRO A 125 6.81 2.33 -14.33
C PRO A 125 5.69 3.37 -14.24
N ASP A 126 5.79 4.44 -15.02
CA ASP A 126 4.66 5.37 -15.14
C ASP A 126 3.52 4.70 -15.91
N SER A 127 2.46 4.29 -15.20
CA SER A 127 1.31 3.59 -15.77
C SER A 127 0.48 4.42 -16.75
N THR A 128 0.73 5.73 -16.85
CA THR A 128 0.06 6.60 -17.85
C THR A 128 0.75 6.56 -19.21
N VAL A 129 2.01 6.08 -19.24
CA VAL A 129 2.84 5.97 -20.45
C VAL A 129 3.07 4.51 -20.83
N THR A 130 3.33 3.67 -19.83
CA THR A 130 3.66 2.26 -19.98
C THR A 130 2.39 1.42 -19.81
N PRO A 131 1.98 0.63 -20.83
CA PRO A 131 0.88 -0.32 -20.69
C PRO A 131 1.11 -1.25 -19.50
N SER A 132 0.09 -1.39 -18.66
CA SER A 132 0.17 -2.13 -17.40
C SER A 132 -0.95 -3.17 -17.36
N PRO A 133 -0.72 -4.38 -17.91
CA PRO A 133 -1.73 -5.45 -17.93
C PRO A 133 -2.33 -5.75 -16.55
N GLU A 134 -1.53 -5.59 -15.50
CA GLU A 134 -1.99 -5.79 -14.12
C GLU A 134 -3.09 -4.80 -13.70
N LEU A 135 -3.08 -3.57 -14.23
CA LEU A 135 -4.15 -2.59 -14.00
C LEU A 135 -5.39 -2.89 -14.86
N ASP A 136 -5.18 -3.34 -16.10
CA ASP A 136 -6.28 -3.72 -17.00
C ASP A 136 -7.05 -4.91 -16.42
N ASP A 137 -6.35 -5.96 -16.00
CA ASP A 137 -6.93 -7.14 -15.33
C ASP A 137 -7.67 -6.76 -14.05
N TYR A 138 -7.07 -5.85 -13.25
CA TYR A 138 -7.71 -5.38 -12.03
C TYR A 138 -8.99 -4.59 -12.31
N GLY A 139 -8.95 -3.69 -13.29
CA GLY A 139 -10.12 -2.92 -13.73
C GLY A 139 -11.23 -3.84 -14.23
N ALA A 140 -10.90 -4.81 -15.08
CA ALA A 140 -11.86 -5.79 -15.59
C ALA A 140 -12.50 -6.63 -14.47
N TYR A 141 -11.70 -7.09 -13.50
CA TYR A 141 -12.21 -7.83 -12.34
C TYR A 141 -13.17 -6.97 -11.52
N LEU A 142 -12.81 -5.72 -11.22
CA LEU A 142 -13.66 -4.81 -10.44
C LEU A 142 -14.98 -4.51 -11.16
N LEU A 143 -14.93 -4.27 -12.47
CA LEU A 143 -16.13 -4.04 -13.30
C LEU A 143 -17.03 -5.27 -13.34
N SER A 144 -16.47 -6.48 -13.31
CA SER A 144 -17.26 -7.72 -13.21
C SER A 144 -18.05 -7.85 -11.90
N LYS A 145 -17.63 -7.12 -10.85
CA LYS A 145 -18.29 -7.08 -9.54
C LYS A 145 -19.15 -5.82 -9.34
N ALA A 146 -19.08 -4.86 -10.26
CA ALA A 146 -19.67 -3.54 -10.08
C ALA A 146 -21.21 -3.58 -10.19
N PRO A 147 -21.93 -2.71 -9.44
CA PRO A 147 -23.35 -2.47 -9.66
C PRO A 147 -23.69 -2.02 -11.08
N ALA A 148 -24.97 -2.17 -11.44
CA ALA A 148 -25.47 -1.87 -12.78
C ALA A 148 -25.15 -0.44 -13.25
N GLY A 149 -24.50 -0.34 -14.41
CA GLY A 149 -24.18 0.93 -15.09
C GLY A 149 -22.92 1.63 -14.58
N LEU A 150 -22.13 1.02 -13.70
CA LEU A 150 -20.77 1.48 -13.40
C LEU A 150 -19.79 0.83 -14.38
N ASP A 151 -19.58 1.47 -15.52
CA ASP A 151 -18.81 0.89 -16.64
C ASP A 151 -17.33 1.32 -16.68
N HIS A 152 -16.90 2.16 -15.73
CA HIS A 152 -15.54 2.70 -15.68
C HIS A 152 -14.86 2.43 -14.35
N ALA A 153 -13.61 2.00 -14.40
CA ALA A 153 -12.71 1.88 -13.26
C ALA A 153 -11.57 2.89 -13.38
N THR A 154 -11.32 3.63 -12.30
CA THR A 154 -10.26 4.63 -12.22
C THR A 154 -9.41 4.37 -10.99
N PHE A 155 -8.10 4.52 -11.14
CA PHE A 155 -7.14 4.27 -10.08
C PHE A 155 -6.40 5.55 -9.70
N VAL A 156 -6.16 5.73 -8.41
CA VAL A 156 -5.35 6.82 -7.86
C VAL A 156 -4.29 6.26 -6.91
N CYS A 157 -3.18 6.98 -6.74
CA CYS A 157 -2.01 6.44 -6.05
C CYS A 157 -2.26 6.24 -4.54
N ALA A 158 -2.85 7.23 -3.84
CA ALA A 158 -3.11 7.10 -2.40
C ALA A 158 -4.43 6.41 -2.06
N GLY A 159 -4.69 6.31 -0.75
CA GLY A 159 -5.87 5.69 -0.15
C GLY A 159 -7.18 6.46 -0.32
N GLY A 160 -8.15 6.16 0.54
CA GLY A 160 -9.56 6.51 0.31
C GLY A 160 -9.90 7.99 0.17
N ALA A 161 -9.11 8.89 0.75
CA ALA A 161 -9.34 10.33 0.63
C ALA A 161 -9.19 10.82 -0.82
N GLU A 162 -8.17 10.35 -1.55
CA GLU A 162 -8.00 10.67 -2.97
C GLU A 162 -9.05 10.02 -3.84
N ALA A 163 -9.45 8.78 -3.55
CA ALA A 163 -10.54 8.12 -4.26
C ALA A 163 -11.84 8.93 -4.11
N ASN A 164 -12.14 9.41 -2.90
CA ASN A 164 -13.28 10.29 -2.64
C ASN A 164 -13.16 11.64 -3.35
N GLU A 165 -11.99 12.29 -3.37
CA GLU A 165 -11.83 13.55 -4.11
C GLU A 165 -11.87 13.38 -5.64
N LYS A 166 -11.41 12.24 -6.15
CA LYS A 166 -11.55 11.87 -7.56
C LYS A 166 -13.02 11.61 -7.90
N ALA A 167 -13.76 10.88 -7.05
CA ALA A 167 -15.20 10.66 -7.23
C ALA A 167 -16.00 11.97 -7.17
N LEU A 168 -15.71 12.85 -6.21
CA LEU A 168 -16.32 14.16 -6.10
C LEU A 168 -16.06 15.03 -7.33
N ARG A 169 -14.86 14.94 -7.91
CA ARG A 169 -14.56 15.61 -9.18
C ARG A 169 -15.43 15.09 -10.31
N ILE A 170 -15.47 13.77 -10.50
CA ILE A 170 -16.27 13.14 -11.57
C ILE A 170 -17.75 13.52 -11.39
N ALA A 171 -18.26 13.47 -10.16
CA ALA A 171 -19.62 13.90 -9.84
C ALA A 171 -19.85 15.38 -10.19
N ARG A 172 -18.94 16.28 -9.84
CA ARG A 172 -19.07 17.72 -10.14
C ARG A 172 -19.04 18.01 -11.64
N LEU A 173 -18.20 17.33 -12.41
CA LEU A 173 -18.17 17.47 -13.88
C LEU A 173 -19.48 17.04 -14.54
N ASN A 174 -20.25 16.17 -13.87
CA ASN A 174 -21.54 15.68 -14.32
C ASN A 174 -22.72 16.30 -13.54
N SER A 175 -22.46 17.32 -12.71
CA SER A 175 -23.48 18.09 -12.03
C SER A 175 -24.23 18.96 -13.04
N PRO A 176 -25.57 19.08 -12.94
CA PRO A 176 -26.35 19.94 -13.84
C PRO A 176 -25.99 21.42 -13.72
N ASP A 177 -25.35 21.82 -12.61
CA ASP A 177 -24.89 23.18 -12.38
C ASP A 177 -23.42 23.15 -11.89
N PRO A 178 -22.48 23.68 -12.71
CA PRO A 178 -21.06 23.67 -12.39
C PRO A 178 -20.66 24.71 -11.33
N THR A 179 -21.57 25.64 -10.98
CA THR A 179 -21.33 26.67 -9.95
C THR A 179 -21.50 26.13 -8.53
N ARG A 180 -22.12 24.95 -8.38
CA ARG A 180 -22.32 24.29 -7.09
C ARG A 180 -20.99 23.84 -6.49
N ARG A 181 -20.79 24.13 -5.20
CA ARG A 181 -19.52 23.93 -4.49
C ARG A 181 -19.62 23.02 -3.27
N ARG A 182 -20.84 22.69 -2.81
CA ARG A 182 -21.04 21.88 -1.60
C ARG A 182 -21.48 20.46 -1.93
N VAL A 183 -21.22 19.57 -0.98
CA VAL A 183 -21.68 18.18 -0.98
C VAL A 183 -22.58 17.95 0.20
N LEU A 184 -23.49 16.98 0.09
CA LEU A 184 -24.24 16.49 1.24
C LEU A 184 -23.53 15.26 1.79
N ALA A 185 -23.27 15.28 3.09
CA ALA A 185 -22.73 14.15 3.85
C ALA A 185 -23.61 13.94 5.09
N PHE A 186 -23.40 12.85 5.83
CA PHE A 186 -24.23 12.50 6.97
C PHE A 186 -23.50 12.66 8.31
N GLU A 187 -24.23 12.99 9.37
CA GLU A 187 -23.69 13.01 10.73
C GLU A 187 -23.10 11.63 11.11
N GLY A 188 -21.88 11.61 11.64
CA GLY A 188 -21.14 10.40 11.97
C GLY A 188 -20.20 9.89 10.86
N SER A 189 -20.27 10.45 9.65
CA SER A 189 -19.44 10.03 8.52
C SER A 189 -17.95 10.36 8.66
N PHE A 190 -17.12 9.61 7.95
CA PHE A 190 -15.69 9.84 7.73
C PHE A 190 -15.28 9.50 6.29
N HIS A 191 -14.93 10.52 5.52
CA HIS A 191 -14.59 10.38 4.09
C HIS A 191 -13.13 10.69 3.77
N GLY A 192 -12.30 11.02 4.76
CA GLY A 192 -10.87 11.24 4.55
C GLY A 192 -10.33 12.48 5.27
N ARG A 193 -9.10 12.85 4.90
CA ARG A 193 -8.34 13.93 5.55
C ARG A 193 -7.59 14.86 4.58
N THR A 194 -7.78 14.70 3.26
CA THR A 194 -7.43 15.75 2.28
C THR A 194 -8.46 16.87 2.38
N LEU A 195 -8.19 18.08 1.89
CA LEU A 195 -8.96 19.28 2.24
C LEU A 195 -10.48 19.14 1.98
N VAL A 196 -10.90 18.60 0.83
CA VAL A 196 -12.34 18.48 0.52
C VAL A 196 -12.94 17.24 1.18
N SER A 197 -12.25 16.10 1.16
CA SER A 197 -12.73 14.89 1.83
C SER A 197 -12.85 15.04 3.37
N LEU A 198 -11.99 15.88 3.96
CA LEU A 198 -12.07 16.31 5.35
C LEU A 198 -13.28 17.22 5.58
N GLY A 199 -13.57 18.13 4.64
CA GLY A 199 -14.79 18.95 4.66
C GLY A 199 -16.07 18.12 4.64
N ALA A 200 -16.03 16.90 4.08
CA ALA A 200 -17.11 15.91 4.11
C ALA A 200 -17.07 14.96 5.33
N THR A 201 -16.05 15.07 6.19
CA THR A 201 -15.95 14.28 7.43
C THR A 201 -16.66 15.00 8.59
N SER A 202 -17.66 14.35 9.19
CA SER A 202 -18.56 14.99 10.15
C SER A 202 -17.88 15.54 11.41
N ASN A 203 -16.87 14.83 11.93
CA ASN A 203 -16.23 15.13 13.22
C ASN A 203 -15.60 16.54 13.26
N PRO A 204 -16.16 17.50 14.03
CA PRO A 204 -15.67 18.88 14.07
C PRO A 204 -14.23 19.02 14.59
N ALA A 205 -13.80 18.14 15.51
CA ALA A 205 -12.44 18.18 16.05
C ALA A 205 -11.37 17.87 14.99
N LYS A 206 -11.71 17.06 13.97
CA LYS A 206 -10.82 16.76 12.85
C LYS A 206 -10.73 17.92 11.84
N ARG A 207 -11.79 18.74 11.73
CA ARG A 207 -11.93 19.87 10.78
C ARG A 207 -11.43 21.22 11.32
N LYS A 208 -11.38 21.37 12.65
CA LYS A 208 -11.00 22.62 13.33
C LYS A 208 -9.70 23.22 12.77
N GLY A 209 -9.78 24.46 12.28
CA GLY A 209 -8.64 25.26 11.82
C GLY A 209 -8.15 24.91 10.41
N VAL A 210 -8.80 23.99 9.72
CA VAL A 210 -8.40 23.55 8.36
C VAL A 210 -9.54 23.62 7.34
N ASP A 211 -10.72 24.09 7.76
CA ASP A 211 -11.88 24.33 6.88
C ASP A 211 -11.56 25.36 5.78
N MET A 212 -12.23 25.18 4.65
CA MET A 212 -12.18 26.06 3.48
C MET A 212 -13.58 26.66 3.25
N PRO A 213 -13.78 27.96 3.52
CA PRO A 213 -15.07 28.62 3.39
C PRO A 213 -15.75 28.36 2.04
N GLY A 214 -16.99 27.88 2.08
CA GLY A 214 -17.82 27.64 0.88
C GLY A 214 -17.69 26.25 0.27
N PHE A 215 -16.79 25.41 0.78
CA PHE A 215 -16.57 24.03 0.33
C PHE A 215 -16.89 23.00 1.42
N GLU A 216 -17.43 23.45 2.56
CA GLU A 216 -17.86 22.55 3.63
C GLU A 216 -19.11 21.78 3.20
N ALA A 217 -19.17 20.51 3.61
CA ALA A 217 -20.35 19.70 3.41
C ALA A 217 -21.54 20.22 4.24
N ILE A 218 -22.74 20.00 3.72
CA ILE A 218 -23.98 20.08 4.50
C ILE A 218 -24.14 18.72 5.18
N PHE A 219 -24.07 18.70 6.51
CA PHE A 219 -24.27 17.47 7.29
C PHE A 219 -25.74 17.27 7.60
N CYS A 220 -26.29 16.15 7.14
CA CYS A 220 -27.66 15.76 7.37
C CYS A 220 -27.74 14.66 8.46
N PRO A 221 -28.72 14.71 9.36
CA PRO A 221 -29.08 13.56 10.18
C PRO A 221 -29.42 12.35 9.30
N ARG A 222 -29.30 11.14 9.86
CA ARG A 222 -29.65 9.88 9.18
C ARG A 222 -31.16 9.62 9.20
N ASP A 223 -31.91 10.56 8.64
CA ASP A 223 -33.36 10.58 8.60
C ASP A 223 -33.84 11.09 7.23
N LEU A 224 -34.84 10.42 6.64
CA LEU A 224 -35.28 10.72 5.27
C LEU A 224 -36.09 12.01 5.18
N ASP A 225 -36.86 12.37 6.21
CA ASP A 225 -37.62 13.62 6.23
C ASP A 225 -36.66 14.81 6.38
N ALA A 226 -35.65 14.68 7.23
CA ALA A 226 -34.56 15.65 7.34
C ALA A 226 -33.81 15.81 6.00
N LEU A 227 -33.51 14.69 5.32
CA LEU A 227 -32.86 14.73 4.02
C LEU A 227 -33.72 15.45 2.97
N ALA A 228 -35.01 15.13 2.90
CA ALA A 228 -35.94 15.79 1.99
C ALA A 228 -36.03 17.30 2.24
N ALA A 229 -36.06 17.72 3.51
CA ALA A 229 -36.05 19.13 3.90
C ALA A 229 -34.74 19.83 3.45
N VAL A 230 -33.58 19.24 3.73
CA VAL A 230 -32.27 19.78 3.33
C VAL A 230 -32.17 19.90 1.80
N LEU A 231 -32.63 18.89 1.06
CA LEU A 231 -32.61 18.91 -0.41
C LEU A 231 -33.59 19.95 -0.98
N GLY A 232 -34.74 20.16 -0.34
CA GLY A 232 -35.70 21.19 -0.72
C GLY A 232 -35.19 22.61 -0.48
N GLU A 233 -34.53 22.85 0.66
CA GLU A 233 -34.05 24.18 1.06
C GLU A 233 -32.69 24.54 0.43
N ARG A 234 -31.78 23.57 0.34
CA ARG A 234 -30.36 23.79 0.02
C ARG A 234 -29.86 22.93 -1.14
N GLY A 235 -30.73 22.18 -1.82
CA GLY A 235 -30.36 21.35 -2.97
C GLY A 235 -29.67 22.10 -4.10
N GLY A 236 -29.97 23.39 -4.27
CA GLY A 236 -29.32 24.27 -5.25
C GLY A 236 -27.82 24.52 -4.99
N GLU A 237 -27.32 24.28 -3.77
CA GLU A 237 -25.90 24.42 -3.43
C GLU A 237 -25.08 23.14 -3.69
N LEU A 238 -25.78 22.00 -3.88
CA LEU A 238 -25.22 20.66 -3.82
C LEU A 238 -24.89 20.08 -5.20
N TYR A 239 -23.67 19.56 -5.37
CA TYR A 239 -23.28 18.85 -6.60
C TYR A 239 -23.22 17.32 -6.44
N ALA A 240 -23.29 16.79 -5.22
CA ALA A 240 -23.25 15.35 -4.94
C ALA A 240 -23.78 15.03 -3.53
N VAL A 241 -24.17 13.76 -3.33
CA VAL A 241 -24.40 13.14 -2.03
C VAL A 241 -23.34 12.05 -1.80
N ILE A 242 -22.70 12.02 -0.64
CA ILE A 242 -21.73 10.97 -0.26
C ILE A 242 -22.15 10.30 1.05
N VAL A 243 -22.07 8.96 1.10
CA VAL A 243 -22.47 8.17 2.26
C VAL A 243 -21.67 6.87 2.36
N GLU A 244 -21.28 6.47 3.58
CA GLU A 244 -20.77 5.12 3.88
C GLU A 244 -21.96 4.18 4.12
N PRO A 245 -22.01 2.96 3.55
CA PRO A 245 -23.10 2.01 3.84
C PRO A 245 -23.04 1.48 5.29
N MET A 246 -21.84 1.43 5.86
CA MET A 246 -21.61 1.30 7.30
C MET A 246 -20.65 2.40 7.74
N MET A 247 -21.08 3.27 8.66
CA MET A 247 -20.23 4.37 9.17
C MET A 247 -19.20 3.81 10.14
N ALA A 248 -17.97 3.66 9.66
CA ALA A 248 -16.94 2.93 10.40
C ALA A 248 -16.43 3.70 11.62
N GLU A 249 -15.93 4.91 11.40
CA GLU A 249 -15.33 5.74 12.45
C GLU A 249 -16.39 6.29 13.41
N GLY A 250 -17.61 6.49 12.91
CA GLY A 250 -18.75 6.99 13.68
C GLY A 250 -19.25 6.05 14.78
N GLY A 251 -18.86 4.78 14.74
CA GLY A 251 -19.25 3.78 15.73
C GLY A 251 -19.73 2.46 15.14
N ASP A 252 -19.19 2.00 14.00
CA ASP A 252 -19.66 0.78 13.32
C ASP A 252 -21.18 0.76 13.06
N ILE A 253 -21.72 1.87 12.55
CA ILE A 253 -23.17 2.02 12.39
C ILE A 253 -23.60 1.42 11.05
N HIS A 254 -24.32 0.30 11.07
CA HIS A 254 -24.88 -0.33 9.88
C HIS A 254 -26.12 0.45 9.44
N LEU A 255 -26.09 1.08 8.26
CA LEU A 255 -27.26 1.80 7.76
C LEU A 255 -28.29 0.82 7.20
N ALA A 256 -29.57 1.07 7.50
CA ALA A 256 -30.66 0.25 7.01
C ALA A 256 -30.78 0.36 5.48
N ARG A 257 -31.16 -0.75 4.84
CA ARG A 257 -31.39 -0.83 3.40
C ARG A 257 -32.39 0.23 2.94
N GLU A 258 -33.49 0.39 3.67
CA GLU A 258 -34.59 1.30 3.35
C GLU A 258 -34.13 2.76 3.37
N PHE A 259 -33.27 3.11 4.34
CA PHE A 259 -32.68 4.44 4.41
C PHE A 259 -31.81 4.73 3.18
N LEU A 260 -30.89 3.81 2.85
CA LEU A 260 -29.99 3.98 1.69
C LEU A 260 -30.73 4.00 0.35
N LEU A 261 -31.79 3.20 0.21
CA LEU A 261 -32.68 3.27 -0.94
C LEU A 261 -33.38 4.64 -1.02
N GLY A 262 -33.90 5.16 0.09
CA GLY A 262 -34.50 6.50 0.14
C GLY A 262 -33.50 7.62 -0.20
N VAL A 263 -32.24 7.51 0.25
CA VAL A 263 -31.16 8.43 -0.15
C VAL A 263 -30.94 8.37 -1.66
N ARG A 264 -30.94 7.18 -2.26
CA ARG A 264 -30.82 7.02 -3.72
C ARG A 264 -32.00 7.64 -4.47
N GLU A 265 -33.22 7.39 -4.05
CA GLU A 265 -34.42 7.95 -4.68
C GLU A 265 -34.43 9.48 -4.61
N LEU A 266 -34.15 10.06 -3.44
CA LEU A 266 -34.11 11.51 -3.23
C LEU A 266 -32.96 12.17 -3.99
N SER A 267 -31.73 11.63 -3.93
CA SER A 267 -30.60 12.17 -4.70
C SER A 267 -30.90 12.19 -6.20
N ARG A 268 -31.47 11.10 -6.74
CA ARG A 268 -31.88 11.01 -8.15
C ARG A 268 -32.98 12.02 -8.50
N ALA A 269 -33.99 12.19 -7.65
CA ALA A 269 -35.07 13.17 -7.85
C ALA A 269 -34.55 14.61 -7.94
N HIS A 270 -33.44 14.91 -7.26
CA HIS A 270 -32.78 16.22 -7.29
C HIS A 270 -31.62 16.32 -8.31
N GLY A 271 -31.38 15.28 -9.11
CA GLY A 271 -30.30 15.26 -10.10
C GLY A 271 -28.90 15.31 -9.47
N LEU A 272 -28.74 14.77 -8.25
CA LEU A 272 -27.47 14.72 -7.53
C LEU A 272 -26.83 13.34 -7.69
N PRO A 273 -25.60 13.23 -8.20
CA PRO A 273 -24.83 12.00 -8.16
C PRO A 273 -24.70 11.45 -6.74
N LEU A 274 -24.96 10.16 -6.57
CA LEU A 274 -24.76 9.42 -5.31
C LEU A 274 -23.41 8.69 -5.34
N ILE A 275 -22.55 9.02 -4.38
CA ILE A 275 -21.26 8.37 -4.12
C ILE A 275 -21.42 7.48 -2.89
N ILE A 276 -21.15 6.18 -3.05
CA ILE A 276 -21.05 5.25 -1.93
C ILE A 276 -19.58 5.08 -1.56
N ASP A 277 -19.23 5.52 -0.36
CA ASP A 277 -17.90 5.37 0.20
C ASP A 277 -17.73 3.96 0.78
N GLU A 278 -17.14 3.08 -0.02
CA GLU A 278 -16.81 1.71 0.35
C GLU A 278 -15.32 1.52 0.65
N VAL A 279 -14.62 2.61 1.00
CA VAL A 279 -13.19 2.58 1.36
C VAL A 279 -12.90 1.55 2.45
N GLN A 280 -13.81 1.38 3.42
CA GLN A 280 -13.66 0.41 4.50
C GLN A 280 -14.54 -0.84 4.36
N THR A 281 -15.68 -0.74 3.68
CA THR A 281 -16.70 -1.79 3.63
C THR A 281 -16.57 -2.71 2.42
N GLY A 282 -15.94 -2.23 1.35
CA GLY A 282 -15.72 -3.03 0.15
C GLY A 282 -14.76 -4.20 0.38
N PHE A 283 -14.57 -4.98 -0.68
CA PHE A 283 -13.69 -6.14 -0.72
C PHE A 283 -14.05 -7.18 0.34
N GLY A 284 -15.32 -7.59 0.37
CA GLY A 284 -15.75 -8.79 1.10
C GLY A 284 -16.00 -8.59 2.60
N THR A 285 -15.93 -7.35 3.11
CA THR A 285 -15.99 -7.11 4.56
C THR A 285 -17.34 -7.55 5.16
N SER A 286 -18.45 -7.38 4.44
CA SER A 286 -19.78 -7.89 4.81
C SER A 286 -20.06 -9.33 4.34
N GLY A 287 -19.08 -10.02 3.77
CA GLY A 287 -19.24 -11.31 3.08
C GLY A 287 -19.54 -11.17 1.58
N SER A 288 -20.20 -10.10 1.15
CA SER A 288 -20.32 -9.74 -0.27
C SER A 288 -19.18 -8.83 -0.71
N PHE A 289 -18.84 -8.80 -2.01
CA PHE A 289 -17.76 -7.94 -2.50
C PHE A 289 -17.96 -6.47 -2.13
N PHE A 290 -19.18 -5.94 -2.32
CA PHE A 290 -19.60 -4.61 -1.87
C PHE A 290 -20.66 -4.73 -0.78
N TRP A 291 -20.63 -3.81 0.19
CA TRP A 291 -21.67 -3.73 1.20
C TRP A 291 -22.99 -3.24 0.61
N TRP A 292 -22.94 -2.39 -0.42
CA TRP A 292 -24.13 -1.99 -1.16
C TRP A 292 -24.89 -3.18 -1.73
N THR A 293 -24.19 -4.14 -2.36
CA THR A 293 -24.82 -5.35 -2.91
C THR A 293 -25.22 -6.34 -1.83
N HIS A 294 -24.53 -6.39 -0.69
CA HIS A 294 -24.97 -7.15 0.50
C HIS A 294 -26.39 -6.74 0.95
N LEU A 295 -26.75 -5.46 0.79
CA LEU A 295 -28.09 -4.95 1.11
C LEU A 295 -29.14 -5.23 0.01
N GLY A 296 -28.80 -5.97 -1.04
CA GLY A 296 -29.68 -6.22 -2.19
C GLY A 296 -30.03 -4.92 -2.93
N LEU A 297 -29.02 -4.05 -3.11
CA LEU A 297 -29.08 -2.83 -3.90
C LEU A 297 -28.03 -2.89 -5.02
N GLY A 298 -28.30 -2.23 -6.14
CA GLY A 298 -27.34 -2.10 -7.25
C GLY A 298 -27.55 -3.04 -8.42
N ASP A 299 -28.50 -3.98 -8.34
CA ASP A 299 -28.83 -4.90 -9.44
C ASP A 299 -29.57 -4.20 -10.59
N THR A 300 -30.13 -3.02 -10.34
CA THR A 300 -30.87 -2.23 -11.34
C THR A 300 -30.32 -0.81 -11.43
N PRO A 301 -30.46 -0.12 -12.59
CA PRO A 301 -30.06 1.28 -12.73
C PRO A 301 -30.74 2.24 -11.71
N GLU A 302 -31.93 1.90 -11.21
CA GLU A 302 -32.66 2.70 -10.23
C GLU A 302 -32.03 2.62 -8.83
N THR A 303 -31.51 1.45 -8.46
CA THR A 303 -30.93 1.19 -7.14
C THR A 303 -29.40 1.25 -7.12
N ALA A 304 -28.77 1.29 -8.29
CA ALA A 304 -27.32 1.49 -8.42
C ALA A 304 -26.91 2.92 -8.05
N PRO A 305 -25.78 3.08 -7.35
CA PRO A 305 -25.20 4.40 -7.15
C PRO A 305 -24.60 4.93 -8.44
N ASP A 306 -24.15 6.18 -8.44
CA ASP A 306 -23.47 6.74 -9.60
C ASP A 306 -21.95 6.55 -9.53
N LEU A 307 -21.40 6.48 -8.31
CA LEU A 307 -20.01 6.14 -8.06
C LEU A 307 -19.85 5.28 -6.79
N ILE A 308 -18.83 4.42 -6.78
CA ILE A 308 -18.33 3.72 -5.60
C ILE A 308 -16.85 4.02 -5.45
N THR A 309 -16.41 4.36 -4.23
CA THR A 309 -14.99 4.49 -3.91
C THR A 309 -14.51 3.35 -3.06
N CYS A 310 -13.29 2.87 -3.31
CA CYS A 310 -12.63 1.84 -2.52
C CYS A 310 -11.17 2.23 -2.26
N ALA A 311 -10.61 1.75 -1.14
CA ALA A 311 -9.18 1.76 -0.89
C ALA A 311 -8.85 0.62 0.06
N LYS A 312 -7.89 0.79 0.98
CA LYS A 312 -7.58 -0.21 2.03
C LYS A 312 -7.29 -1.60 1.44
N LYS A 313 -8.25 -2.55 1.50
CA LYS A 313 -8.17 -3.87 0.86
C LYS A 313 -8.00 -3.80 -0.67
N ALA A 314 -8.34 -2.67 -1.29
CA ALA A 314 -8.08 -2.45 -2.70
C ALA A 314 -6.60 -2.22 -3.06
N GLY A 315 -5.71 -2.07 -2.08
CA GLY A 315 -4.28 -1.81 -2.29
C GLY A 315 -3.95 -0.34 -2.64
N LEU A 316 -4.81 0.31 -3.42
CA LEU A 316 -4.73 1.71 -3.85
C LEU A 316 -6.14 2.33 -3.88
N GLY A 317 -6.28 3.60 -4.24
CA GLY A 317 -7.59 4.24 -4.38
C GLY A 317 -8.26 3.82 -5.69
N VAL A 318 -9.51 3.38 -5.62
CA VAL A 318 -10.32 2.94 -6.75
C VAL A 318 -11.61 3.77 -6.79
N VAL A 319 -12.00 4.18 -7.99
CA VAL A 319 -13.33 4.75 -8.26
C VAL A 319 -13.99 3.93 -9.35
N LEU A 320 -15.14 3.33 -9.03
CA LEU A 320 -16.05 2.78 -10.04
C LEU A 320 -17.11 3.82 -10.32
N SER A 321 -17.36 4.12 -11.60
CA SER A 321 -18.21 5.24 -11.98
C SER A 321 -19.01 4.98 -13.26
N ARG A 322 -20.16 5.65 -13.35
CA ARG A 322 -20.94 5.75 -14.60
C ARG A 322 -20.25 6.54 -15.70
N TRP A 323 -19.25 7.35 -15.33
CA TRP A 323 -18.58 8.28 -16.23
C TRP A 323 -17.07 8.02 -16.22
N ALA A 324 -16.42 8.15 -17.37
CA ALA A 324 -14.97 8.04 -17.48
C ALA A 324 -14.25 9.15 -16.70
N ASP A 325 -13.09 8.82 -16.12
CA ASP A 325 -12.17 9.83 -15.61
C ASP A 325 -11.43 10.49 -16.77
N PRO A 326 -11.52 11.81 -16.95
CA PRO A 326 -10.79 12.51 -18.00
C PRO A 326 -9.27 12.57 -17.74
N GLU A 327 -8.80 12.31 -16.52
CA GLU A 327 -7.43 12.61 -16.08
C GLU A 327 -6.85 11.49 -15.18
N PRO A 328 -6.47 10.34 -15.76
CA PRO A 328 -5.87 9.26 -14.99
C PRO A 328 -4.50 9.68 -14.42
N ALA A 329 -4.23 9.27 -13.19
CA ALA A 329 -2.95 9.51 -12.51
C ALA A 329 -2.05 8.27 -12.54
N PRO A 330 -0.72 8.42 -12.47
CA PRO A 330 0.18 7.29 -12.29
C PRO A 330 -0.06 6.62 -10.93
N VAL A 331 0.02 5.30 -10.89
CA VAL A 331 -0.21 4.52 -9.67
C VAL A 331 0.94 3.55 -9.38
N ASN A 332 0.89 2.91 -8.21
CA ASN A 332 1.83 1.87 -7.83
C ASN A 332 1.35 0.51 -8.37
N VAL A 333 2.02 -0.01 -9.41
CA VAL A 333 1.62 -1.26 -10.10
C VAL A 333 1.69 -2.47 -9.16
N ALA A 334 2.69 -2.53 -8.27
CA ALA A 334 2.77 -3.60 -7.27
C ALA A 334 1.57 -3.57 -6.30
N SER A 335 1.09 -2.37 -5.96
CA SER A 335 -0.12 -2.21 -5.13
C SER A 335 -1.39 -2.57 -5.89
N ALA A 336 -1.46 -2.31 -7.20
CA ALA A 336 -2.57 -2.73 -8.06
C ALA A 336 -2.67 -4.26 -8.15
N LEU A 337 -1.56 -4.94 -8.43
CA LEU A 337 -1.50 -6.39 -8.50
C LEU A 337 -1.86 -7.05 -7.17
N ARG A 338 -1.39 -6.48 -6.05
CA ARG A 338 -1.82 -6.90 -4.71
C ARG A 338 -3.32 -6.67 -4.50
N GLY A 339 -3.86 -5.54 -4.96
CA GLY A 339 -5.29 -5.24 -4.93
C GLY A 339 -6.13 -6.27 -5.68
N LEU A 340 -5.72 -6.64 -6.90
CA LEU A 340 -6.33 -7.71 -7.69
C LEU A 340 -6.36 -9.04 -6.93
N ILE A 341 -5.23 -9.49 -6.39
CA ILE A 341 -5.14 -10.75 -5.64
C ILE A 341 -6.04 -10.72 -4.38
N GLN A 342 -6.13 -9.57 -3.71
CA GLN A 342 -7.04 -9.39 -2.57
C GLN A 342 -8.51 -9.34 -2.99
N ALA A 343 -8.82 -8.87 -4.20
CA ALA A 343 -10.16 -8.86 -4.76
C ALA A 343 -10.63 -10.30 -5.08
N GLU A 344 -9.77 -11.10 -5.71
CA GLU A 344 -10.02 -12.51 -6.06
C GLU A 344 -10.41 -13.38 -4.86
N THR A 345 -9.92 -13.03 -3.66
CA THR A 345 -10.15 -13.79 -2.42
C THR A 345 -11.08 -13.09 -1.43
N ALA A 346 -11.61 -11.91 -1.79
CA ALA A 346 -12.37 -11.05 -0.89
C ALA A 346 -13.58 -11.77 -0.28
N GLU A 347 -14.34 -12.52 -1.07
CA GLU A 347 -15.60 -13.16 -0.67
C GLU A 347 -15.40 -14.40 0.24
N LEU A 348 -14.17 -14.94 0.34
CA LEU A 348 -13.85 -16.02 1.30
C LEU A 348 -14.10 -15.59 2.76
N GLN A 349 -14.13 -14.28 3.02
CA GLN A 349 -14.46 -13.71 4.33
C GLN A 349 -15.88 -14.07 4.81
N ALA A 350 -16.82 -14.38 3.90
CA ALA A 350 -18.20 -14.71 4.26
C ALA A 350 -18.30 -15.93 5.19
N GLU A 351 -17.38 -16.88 5.08
CA GLU A 351 -17.37 -18.12 5.87
C GLU A 351 -17.23 -17.89 7.38
N LEU A 352 -16.68 -16.73 7.78
CA LEU A 352 -16.42 -16.40 9.18
C LEU A 352 -17.64 -15.80 9.89
N GLU A 353 -18.67 -15.36 9.17
CA GLU A 353 -19.78 -14.62 9.76
C GLU A 353 -20.56 -15.44 10.79
N ALA A 354 -21.00 -16.65 10.42
CA ALA A 354 -21.81 -17.48 11.31
C ALA A 354 -21.06 -17.87 12.60
N PRO A 355 -19.79 -18.34 12.55
CA PRO A 355 -18.99 -18.58 13.75
C PRO A 355 -18.77 -17.33 14.63
N ILE A 356 -18.58 -16.15 14.03
CA ILE A 356 -18.44 -14.89 14.78
C ILE A 356 -19.76 -14.54 15.47
N ARG A 357 -20.87 -14.63 14.74
CA ARG A 357 -22.22 -14.31 15.22
C ARG A 357 -22.59 -15.13 16.46
N GLU A 358 -22.36 -16.44 16.41
CA GLU A 358 -22.59 -17.34 17.54
C GLU A 358 -21.81 -16.89 18.79
N ARG A 359 -20.50 -16.64 18.64
CA ARG A 359 -19.62 -16.23 19.75
C ARG A 359 -19.95 -14.84 20.28
N LEU A 360 -20.33 -13.90 19.40
CA LEU A 360 -20.74 -12.55 19.79
C LEU A 360 -22.04 -12.55 20.59
N HIS A 361 -23.03 -13.36 20.20
CA HIS A 361 -24.25 -13.50 20.99
C HIS A 361 -24.00 -14.18 22.33
N ALA A 362 -23.13 -15.20 22.38
CA ALA A 362 -22.71 -15.80 23.64
C ALA A 362 -22.01 -14.79 24.57
N LEU A 363 -21.13 -13.96 24.03
CA LEU A 363 -20.46 -12.88 24.77
C LEU A 363 -21.46 -11.86 25.33
N ALA A 364 -22.42 -11.43 24.52
CA ALA A 364 -23.47 -10.50 24.96
C ALA A 364 -24.36 -11.10 26.05
N ALA A 365 -24.68 -12.40 25.96
CA ALA A 365 -25.43 -13.12 26.99
C ALA A 365 -24.63 -13.30 28.29
N GLU A 366 -23.31 -13.47 28.21
CA GLU A 366 -22.44 -13.56 29.40
C GLU A 366 -22.28 -12.21 30.10
N PHE A 367 -22.23 -11.10 29.35
CA PHE A 367 -21.97 -9.76 29.87
C PHE A 367 -23.09 -8.75 29.53
N PRO A 368 -24.37 -8.99 29.91
CA PRO A 368 -25.50 -8.17 29.46
C PRO A 368 -25.45 -6.71 29.94
N GLU A 369 -24.78 -6.44 31.06
CA GLU A 369 -24.60 -5.08 31.61
C GLU A 369 -23.45 -4.31 30.96
N LEU A 370 -22.55 -5.00 30.25
CA LEU A 370 -21.38 -4.39 29.61
C LEU A 370 -21.48 -4.39 28.09
N VAL A 371 -22.07 -5.42 27.48
CA VAL A 371 -22.09 -5.62 26.03
C VAL A 371 -23.50 -5.37 25.51
N SER A 372 -23.65 -4.31 24.73
CA SER A 372 -24.90 -3.91 24.08
C SER A 372 -24.74 -3.76 22.57
N GLU A 373 -25.85 -3.76 21.83
CA GLU A 373 -25.88 -3.59 20.37
C GLU A 373 -24.89 -4.49 19.59
N PRO A 374 -24.84 -5.82 19.85
CA PRO A 374 -23.96 -6.71 19.09
C PRO A 374 -24.35 -6.70 17.62
N ARG A 375 -23.38 -6.42 16.74
CA ARG A 375 -23.58 -6.34 15.29
C ARG A 375 -22.47 -7.04 14.56
N VAL A 376 -22.83 -7.75 13.50
CA VAL A 376 -21.91 -8.54 12.67
C VAL A 376 -22.44 -8.65 11.24
N ALA A 377 -21.54 -8.44 10.28
CA ALA A 377 -21.72 -8.72 8.86
C ALA A 377 -20.34 -9.13 8.30
N GLY A 378 -20.26 -10.30 7.67
CA GLY A 378 -19.01 -10.91 7.23
C GLY A 378 -17.97 -11.00 8.36
N THR A 379 -16.84 -10.32 8.15
CA THR A 379 -15.71 -10.25 9.09
C THR A 379 -15.69 -8.98 9.94
N ALA A 380 -16.64 -8.06 9.72
CA ALA A 380 -16.82 -6.89 10.56
C ALA A 380 -17.81 -7.21 11.69
N PHE A 381 -17.38 -6.98 12.92
CA PHE A 381 -18.28 -7.05 14.07
C PHE A 381 -17.90 -6.03 15.15
N ALA A 382 -18.88 -5.65 15.94
CA ALA A 382 -18.72 -4.67 17.01
C ALA A 382 -19.74 -4.86 18.12
N PHE A 383 -19.47 -4.22 19.26
CA PHE A 383 -20.40 -4.06 20.36
C PHE A 383 -20.11 -2.77 21.12
N ASP A 384 -21.10 -2.28 21.85
CA ASP A 384 -21.00 -1.05 22.64
C ASP A 384 -20.83 -1.37 24.13
N LEU A 385 -19.92 -0.64 24.76
CA LEU A 385 -19.68 -0.63 26.19
C LEU A 385 -20.47 0.49 26.90
N PRO A 386 -20.63 0.50 28.23
CA PRO A 386 -21.47 1.47 28.95
C PRO A 386 -21.07 2.93 28.74
N SER A 387 -19.78 3.23 28.62
CA SER A 387 -19.28 4.57 28.35
C SER A 387 -17.90 4.57 27.69
N ALA A 388 -17.41 5.78 27.36
CA ALA A 388 -16.03 5.98 26.90
C ALA A 388 -14.99 5.47 27.92
N LYS A 389 -15.29 5.51 29.23
CA LYS A 389 -14.39 5.03 30.28
C LYS A 389 -14.14 3.54 30.16
N GLU A 390 -15.19 2.72 30.10
CA GLU A 390 -15.08 1.27 29.96
C GLU A 390 -14.45 0.92 28.61
N ARG A 391 -14.79 1.65 27.56
CA ARG A 391 -14.17 1.53 26.24
C ARG A 391 -12.66 1.75 26.29
N ASP A 392 -12.20 2.85 26.91
CA ASP A 392 -10.77 3.15 27.03
C ASP A 392 -10.04 2.13 27.91
N ALA A 393 -10.68 1.66 28.98
CA ALA A 393 -10.18 0.59 29.82
C ALA A 393 -10.03 -0.73 29.05
N PHE A 394 -10.99 -1.09 28.19
CA PHE A 394 -10.88 -2.27 27.32
C PHE A 394 -9.70 -2.14 26.35
N ILE A 395 -9.64 -1.01 25.63
CA ILE A 395 -8.58 -0.75 24.64
C ILE A 395 -7.20 -0.77 25.30
N GLY A 396 -7.06 -0.24 26.51
CA GLY A 396 -5.81 -0.20 27.27
C GLY A 396 -5.19 -1.58 27.55
N GLN A 397 -6.01 -2.64 27.58
CA GLN A 397 -5.57 -4.00 27.92
C GLN A 397 -5.11 -4.83 26.70
N ARG A 398 -5.49 -4.44 25.47
CA ARG A 398 -5.43 -5.30 24.27
C ARG A 398 -4.08 -6.02 24.08
N PHE A 399 -2.96 -5.29 24.17
CA PHE A 399 -1.62 -5.86 23.95
C PHE A 399 -1.18 -6.79 25.08
N ALA A 400 -1.49 -6.45 26.33
CA ALA A 400 -1.26 -7.32 27.49
C ALA A 400 -2.15 -8.58 27.47
N ARG A 401 -3.17 -8.61 26.61
CA ARG A 401 -4.01 -9.77 26.34
C ARG A 401 -3.68 -10.47 25.03
N GLY A 402 -2.65 -10.04 24.31
CA GLY A 402 -2.16 -10.75 23.12
C GLY A 402 -2.98 -10.55 21.85
N PHE A 403 -3.82 -9.51 21.78
CA PHE A 403 -4.54 -9.16 20.56
C PHE A 403 -4.54 -7.65 20.33
N MET A 404 -4.95 -7.22 19.16
CA MET A 404 -5.22 -5.81 18.89
C MET A 404 -6.60 -5.60 18.29
N THR A 405 -7.25 -4.54 18.77
CA THR A 405 -8.52 -4.02 18.28
C THR A 405 -8.47 -2.48 18.36
N TYR A 406 -9.36 -1.78 17.64
CA TYR A 406 -9.56 -0.35 17.76
C TYR A 406 -10.99 -0.06 18.21
N HIS A 407 -11.17 1.11 18.82
CA HIS A 407 -12.52 1.61 19.05
C HIS A 407 -13.05 2.36 17.83
N ALA A 408 -14.35 2.62 17.87
CA ALA A 408 -15.04 3.59 17.03
C ALA A 408 -16.03 4.37 17.88
N GLY A 409 -16.42 5.56 17.42
CA GLY A 409 -17.33 6.43 18.16
C GLY A 409 -16.91 6.65 19.62
N GLU A 410 -17.91 6.88 20.48
CA GLU A 410 -17.70 7.12 21.90
C GLU A 410 -17.55 5.83 22.71
N ARG A 411 -18.30 4.77 22.33
CA ARG A 411 -18.55 3.60 23.20
C ARG A 411 -18.22 2.25 22.57
N THR A 412 -17.89 2.23 21.28
CA THR A 412 -17.82 1.00 20.49
C THR A 412 -16.43 0.37 20.50
N ILE A 413 -16.37 -0.95 20.65
CA ILE A 413 -15.21 -1.78 20.28
C ILE A 413 -15.52 -2.47 18.96
N ARG A 414 -14.61 -2.37 17.98
CA ARG A 414 -14.83 -2.91 16.63
C ARG A 414 -13.71 -3.84 16.19
N PHE A 415 -14.08 -4.83 15.38
CA PHE A 415 -13.19 -5.86 14.88
C PHE A 415 -13.33 -5.98 13.37
N ARG A 416 -12.21 -6.30 12.71
CA ARG A 416 -12.09 -6.46 11.26
C ARG A 416 -11.18 -7.64 11.00
N LEU A 417 -11.76 -8.83 10.92
CA LEU A 417 -10.98 -10.04 10.70
C LEU A 417 -10.64 -10.21 9.22
N ALA A 418 -9.61 -10.99 8.95
CA ALA A 418 -9.26 -11.43 7.61
C ALA A 418 -9.74 -12.87 7.38
N SER A 419 -9.82 -13.32 6.13
CA SER A 419 -10.28 -14.68 5.80
C SER A 419 -9.36 -15.81 6.30
N CYS A 420 -8.14 -15.50 6.73
CA CYS A 420 -7.17 -16.48 7.23
C CYS A 420 -7.42 -16.94 8.69
N TRP A 421 -8.45 -16.40 9.34
CA TRP A 421 -8.83 -16.81 10.68
C TRP A 421 -9.43 -18.23 10.66
N GLU A 422 -9.13 -19.00 11.70
CA GLU A 422 -9.64 -20.37 11.89
C GLU A 422 -10.52 -20.36 13.14
N LEU A 423 -11.39 -21.36 13.31
CA LEU A 423 -12.28 -21.44 14.48
C LEU A 423 -11.52 -21.39 15.82
N SER A 424 -10.35 -22.02 15.88
CA SER A 424 -9.47 -21.99 17.05
C SER A 424 -8.93 -20.58 17.35
N HIS A 425 -8.68 -19.77 16.32
CA HIS A 425 -8.28 -18.37 16.48
C HIS A 425 -9.44 -17.52 17.00
N LEU A 426 -10.67 -17.78 16.52
CA LEU A 426 -11.87 -17.12 17.03
C LEU A 426 -12.11 -17.46 18.50
N ASP A 427 -11.98 -18.73 18.88
CA ASP A 427 -12.13 -19.17 20.28
C ASP A 427 -11.12 -18.46 21.20
N ASP A 428 -9.85 -18.38 20.79
CA ASP A 428 -8.80 -17.67 21.54
C ASP A 428 -9.10 -16.17 21.65
N LEU A 429 -9.51 -15.52 20.56
CA LEU A 429 -9.89 -14.11 20.57
C LEU A 429 -11.05 -13.84 21.52
N PHE A 430 -12.16 -14.57 21.41
CA PHE A 430 -13.35 -14.34 22.24
C PHE A 430 -13.09 -14.64 23.72
N ALA A 431 -12.26 -15.66 24.04
CA ALA A 431 -11.83 -15.91 25.42
C ALA A 431 -11.02 -14.74 26.00
N ARG A 432 -10.14 -14.12 25.19
CA ARG A 432 -9.38 -12.93 25.58
C ARG A 432 -10.26 -11.70 25.74
N VAL A 433 -11.24 -11.51 24.85
CA VAL A 433 -12.25 -10.44 24.95
C VAL A 433 -13.07 -10.58 26.23
N ALA A 434 -13.60 -11.78 26.53
CA ALA A 434 -14.31 -12.04 27.78
C ALA A 434 -13.44 -11.75 29.01
N THR A 435 -12.15 -12.12 28.96
CA THR A 435 -11.20 -11.81 30.03
C THR A 435 -10.97 -10.31 30.21
N ALA A 436 -10.88 -9.55 29.11
CA ALA A 436 -10.74 -8.10 29.15
C ALA A 436 -11.99 -7.41 29.73
N LEU A 437 -13.19 -7.93 29.43
CA LEU A 437 -14.46 -7.46 30.02
C LEU A 437 -14.52 -7.71 31.53
N ARG A 438 -14.10 -8.89 32.01
CA ARG A 438 -14.06 -9.20 33.45
C ARG A 438 -13.08 -8.30 34.23
N ARG A 439 -12.10 -7.70 33.55
CA ARG A 439 -11.01 -6.92 34.17
C ARG A 439 -11.09 -5.41 33.89
N LEU A 440 -12.24 -4.88 33.46
CA LEU A 440 -12.39 -3.44 33.15
C LEU A 440 -12.05 -2.53 34.35
N ASP A 441 -12.40 -2.93 35.57
CA ASP A 441 -12.12 -2.17 36.79
C ASP A 441 -10.84 -2.62 37.52
N ASP A 442 -10.09 -3.58 36.96
CA ASP A 442 -8.84 -4.07 37.55
C ASP A 442 -7.66 -3.18 37.13
N PRO A 443 -7.03 -2.43 38.05
CA PRO A 443 -5.92 -1.53 37.73
C PRO A 443 -4.66 -2.29 37.27
N SER A 444 -4.55 -3.59 37.54
CA SER A 444 -3.47 -4.45 37.07
C SER A 444 -3.74 -5.04 35.69
N ALA A 445 -4.90 -4.78 35.08
CA ALA A 445 -5.29 -5.43 33.84
C ALA A 445 -4.39 -5.09 32.64
N ALA A 446 -3.72 -3.94 32.66
CA ALA A 446 -2.75 -3.55 31.65
C ALA A 446 -1.34 -4.16 31.88
N VAL A 447 -1.12 -4.87 32.98
CA VAL A 447 0.15 -5.53 33.27
C VAL A 447 0.32 -6.76 32.38
N TYR A 448 1.47 -6.83 31.71
CA TYR A 448 1.82 -7.95 30.83
C TYR A 448 2.18 -9.18 31.66
N GLU A 449 1.42 -10.25 31.48
CA GLU A 449 1.70 -11.56 32.06
C GLU A 449 2.40 -12.42 31.01
N ARG A 450 3.49 -13.10 31.40
CA ARG A 450 4.25 -13.95 30.48
C ARG A 450 3.34 -15.07 29.96
N GLU A 451 3.18 -15.13 28.64
CA GLU A 451 2.36 -16.13 27.97
C GLU A 451 3.19 -16.88 26.92
N GLY A 452 3.03 -18.21 26.90
CA GLY A 452 3.78 -19.10 26.00
C GLY A 452 4.99 -19.75 26.68
N GLY A 453 4.81 -21.02 27.08
CA GLY A 453 5.85 -21.88 27.66
C GLY A 453 6.42 -22.91 26.67
N LYS A 454 7.59 -23.48 27.02
CA LYS A 454 8.21 -24.63 26.32
C LYS A 454 7.27 -25.84 26.41
N ARG A 455 6.90 -26.43 25.27
CA ARG A 455 6.31 -27.78 25.24
C ARG A 455 7.40 -28.82 25.48
N GLN A 456 7.08 -29.89 26.19
CA GLN A 456 7.90 -31.11 26.18
C GLN A 456 8.07 -31.53 24.72
N ARG A 457 9.33 -31.60 24.28
CA ARG A 457 9.68 -32.33 23.06
C ARG A 457 9.66 -33.82 23.41
N PHE A 458 9.47 -34.67 22.42
CA PHE A 458 9.93 -36.06 22.55
C PHE A 458 11.43 -36.06 22.95
N GLY A 459 11.92 -37.21 23.41
CA GLY A 459 13.36 -37.45 23.54
C GLY A 459 14.08 -37.33 22.19
N GLN A 460 15.26 -37.94 22.07
CA GLN A 460 15.99 -37.97 20.82
C GLN A 460 15.14 -38.68 19.74
N LEU A 461 14.69 -37.94 18.72
CA LEU A 461 14.03 -38.51 17.53
C LEU A 461 15.13 -39.03 16.59
N ASP A 462 15.05 -40.30 16.23
CA ASP A 462 15.88 -40.86 15.16
C ASP A 462 15.12 -40.73 13.83
N ILE A 463 15.67 -39.96 12.89
CA ILE A 463 15.11 -39.83 11.53
C ILE A 463 16.14 -40.36 10.56
N ARG A 464 15.79 -41.45 9.88
CA ARG A 464 16.65 -42.15 8.94
C ARG A 464 15.87 -42.61 7.71
N GLU A 465 16.61 -43.02 6.68
CA GLU A 465 16.05 -43.68 5.52
C GLU A 465 15.43 -45.03 5.91
N ILE A 466 14.41 -45.42 5.14
CA ILE A 466 13.64 -46.65 5.32
C ILE A 466 14.52 -47.87 5.02
N THR A 467 14.38 -48.92 5.83
CA THR A 467 14.94 -50.25 5.59
C THR A 467 13.82 -51.26 5.40
N GLU A 468 14.15 -52.48 4.94
CA GLU A 468 13.14 -53.53 4.75
C GLU A 468 12.36 -53.89 6.03
N GLU A 469 12.95 -53.66 7.20
CA GLU A 469 12.34 -53.96 8.49
C GLU A 469 11.20 -52.99 8.86
N ASP A 470 11.14 -51.79 8.25
CA ASP A 470 10.16 -50.77 8.60
C ASP A 470 8.78 -50.98 7.93
N TRP A 471 8.70 -51.72 6.82
CA TRP A 471 7.51 -51.78 5.95
C TRP A 471 6.25 -52.31 6.64
N ALA A 472 6.38 -53.35 7.46
CA ALA A 472 5.24 -53.92 8.18
C ALA A 472 4.59 -52.88 9.12
N GLU A 473 5.41 -52.07 9.80
CA GLU A 473 4.94 -51.01 10.70
C GLU A 473 4.41 -49.79 9.92
N ILE A 474 5.04 -49.42 8.80
CA ILE A 474 4.58 -48.34 7.91
C ILE A 474 3.17 -48.65 7.40
N MET A 475 2.96 -49.85 6.84
CA MET A 475 1.65 -50.25 6.30
C MET A 475 0.58 -50.37 7.40
N ALA A 476 0.95 -50.85 8.58
CA ALA A 476 0.05 -50.88 9.73
C ALA A 476 -0.31 -49.48 10.24
N LEU A 477 0.59 -48.51 10.12
CA LEU A 477 0.31 -47.11 10.47
C LEU A 477 -0.58 -46.44 9.42
N GLU A 478 -0.31 -46.67 8.14
CA GLU A 478 -1.05 -46.12 7.00
C GLU A 478 -2.52 -46.55 7.01
N GLN A 479 -2.77 -47.85 7.15
CA GLN A 479 -4.13 -48.42 7.23
C GLN A 479 -4.93 -47.94 8.45
N ARG A 480 -4.25 -47.52 9.53
CA ARG A 480 -4.90 -46.92 10.70
C ARG A 480 -5.17 -45.43 10.53
N ALA A 481 -4.34 -44.74 9.74
CA ALA A 481 -4.43 -43.30 9.56
C ALA A 481 -5.51 -42.91 8.53
N TYR A 482 -5.74 -43.75 7.52
CA TYR A 482 -6.64 -43.44 6.40
C TYR A 482 -7.67 -44.55 6.14
N GLU A 483 -8.79 -44.14 5.54
CA GLU A 483 -9.78 -45.06 4.99
C GLU A 483 -9.18 -45.86 3.81
N PRO A 484 -9.64 -47.08 3.52
CA PRO A 484 -9.05 -47.94 2.48
C PRO A 484 -8.96 -47.31 1.08
N ALA A 485 -9.86 -46.38 0.75
CA ALA A 485 -9.86 -45.66 -0.53
C ALA A 485 -8.77 -44.57 -0.61
N ARG A 486 -8.10 -44.25 0.50
CA ARG A 486 -7.10 -43.18 0.63
C ARG A 486 -5.73 -43.71 1.07
N ALA A 487 -5.67 -44.88 1.69
CA ALA A 487 -4.41 -45.50 2.06
C ALA A 487 -3.59 -45.83 0.82
N ASP A 488 -2.35 -45.38 0.78
CA ASP A 488 -1.42 -45.70 -0.29
C ASP A 488 -1.01 -47.18 -0.22
N SER A 489 -0.80 -47.81 -1.38
CA SER A 489 -0.38 -49.22 -1.43
C SER A 489 1.11 -49.37 -1.15
N GLU A 490 1.52 -50.53 -0.61
CA GLU A 490 2.94 -50.81 -0.36
C GLU A 490 3.77 -50.72 -1.65
N GLU A 491 3.22 -51.17 -2.78
CA GLU A 491 3.84 -51.08 -4.10
C GLU A 491 4.11 -49.62 -4.52
N PHE A 492 3.12 -48.74 -4.31
CA PHE A 492 3.25 -47.31 -4.61
C PHE A 492 4.28 -46.61 -3.72
N LEU A 493 4.27 -46.88 -2.41
CA LEU A 493 5.21 -46.28 -1.47
C LEU A 493 6.65 -46.79 -1.71
N ARG A 494 6.81 -48.07 -2.06
CA ARG A 494 8.12 -48.64 -2.45
C ARG A 494 8.66 -47.99 -3.71
N ALA A 495 7.84 -47.89 -4.76
CA ALA A 495 8.22 -47.22 -6.01
C ALA A 495 8.61 -45.74 -5.76
N THR A 496 7.89 -45.06 -4.86
CA THR A 496 8.19 -43.68 -4.47
C THR A 496 9.55 -43.57 -3.76
N ALA A 497 9.83 -44.46 -2.80
CA ALA A 497 11.10 -44.47 -2.07
C ALA A 497 12.29 -44.74 -3.00
N GLU A 498 12.15 -45.67 -3.94
CA GLU A 498 13.18 -45.97 -4.95
C GLU A 498 13.43 -44.80 -5.89
N ALA A 499 12.37 -44.09 -6.30
CA ALA A 499 12.46 -42.94 -7.19
C ALA A 499 12.87 -41.64 -6.48
N GLY A 500 12.94 -41.62 -5.15
CA GLY A 500 13.12 -40.38 -4.39
C GLY A 500 13.51 -40.57 -2.93
N LEU A 501 12.61 -40.18 -2.03
CA LEU A 501 12.82 -40.05 -0.61
C LEU A 501 11.80 -40.89 0.15
N GLY A 502 12.29 -41.76 1.03
CA GLY A 502 11.50 -42.42 2.07
C GLY A 502 12.22 -42.30 3.42
N LEU A 503 11.59 -41.63 4.39
CA LEU A 503 12.13 -41.49 5.74
C LEU A 503 11.15 -41.99 6.80
N VAL A 504 11.68 -42.56 7.87
CA VAL A 504 10.95 -42.89 9.10
C VAL A 504 11.45 -42.05 10.26
N ALA A 505 10.55 -41.74 11.19
CA ALA A 505 10.88 -41.15 12.49
C ALA A 505 10.56 -42.19 13.57
N ARG A 506 11.59 -42.60 14.32
CA ARG A 506 11.46 -43.54 15.44
C ARG A 506 11.78 -42.86 16.77
N ASP A 507 11.18 -43.33 17.85
CA ASP A 507 11.53 -42.88 19.20
C ASP A 507 12.89 -43.44 19.61
N GLY A 508 13.88 -42.58 19.87
CA GLY A 508 15.25 -43.04 20.16
C GLY A 508 15.41 -43.84 21.47
N ALA A 509 14.37 -43.92 22.30
CA ALA A 509 14.37 -44.75 23.51
C ALA A 509 13.67 -46.11 23.34
N SER A 510 12.51 -46.14 22.67
CA SER A 510 11.69 -47.34 22.52
C SER A 510 11.80 -48.01 21.14
N ASP A 511 12.45 -47.33 20.19
CA ASP A 511 12.50 -47.69 18.77
C ASP A 511 11.11 -47.85 18.12
N GLU A 512 10.06 -47.25 18.70
CA GLU A 512 8.71 -47.27 18.13
C GLU A 512 8.63 -46.36 16.89
N LEU A 513 7.99 -46.83 15.81
CA LEU A 513 7.69 -46.00 14.64
C LEU A 513 6.66 -44.91 14.97
N LEU A 514 7.10 -43.65 14.92
CA LEU A 514 6.27 -42.48 15.23
C LEU A 514 5.65 -41.82 13.99
N GLY A 515 6.23 -42.05 12.81
CA GLY A 515 5.72 -41.54 11.55
C GLY A 515 6.70 -41.73 10.39
N PHE A 516 6.27 -41.39 9.19
CA PHE A 516 7.07 -41.51 7.97
C PHE A 516 6.74 -40.39 6.97
N VAL A 517 7.58 -40.25 5.95
CA VAL A 517 7.36 -39.34 4.81
C VAL A 517 7.91 -39.94 3.52
N PHE A 518 7.13 -39.81 2.44
CA PHE A 518 7.48 -40.24 1.09
C PHE A 518 7.38 -39.06 0.10
N ALA A 519 8.35 -38.96 -0.79
CA ALA A 519 8.40 -37.95 -1.84
C ALA A 519 9.24 -38.42 -3.03
N ALA A 520 8.90 -37.99 -4.24
CA ALA A 520 9.76 -38.17 -5.41
C ALA A 520 9.63 -36.97 -6.35
N GLY A 521 10.45 -36.91 -7.40
CA GLY A 521 10.32 -35.86 -8.43
C GLY A 521 8.88 -35.80 -8.97
N LEU A 522 8.38 -34.60 -9.24
CA LEU A 522 7.02 -34.38 -9.73
C LEU A 522 6.68 -35.26 -10.94
N GLU A 523 7.67 -35.52 -11.78
CA GLU A 523 7.59 -36.35 -12.98
C GLU A 523 7.20 -37.80 -12.69
N HIS A 524 7.53 -38.33 -11.50
CA HIS A 524 7.13 -39.68 -11.08
C HIS A 524 5.60 -39.81 -10.94
N TYR A 525 4.89 -38.70 -10.76
CA TYR A 525 3.46 -38.66 -10.49
C TYR A 525 2.65 -38.07 -11.64
N ALA A 526 3.20 -38.01 -12.85
CA ALA A 526 2.59 -37.30 -13.99
C ALA A 526 1.16 -37.76 -14.35
N GLU A 527 0.77 -38.98 -13.95
CA GLU A 527 -0.57 -39.55 -14.18
C GLU A 527 -1.55 -39.32 -13.02
N LEU A 528 -1.08 -38.78 -11.89
CA LEU A 528 -1.94 -38.48 -10.74
C LEU A 528 -2.61 -37.12 -10.89
N SER A 529 -3.89 -37.06 -10.49
CA SER A 529 -4.63 -35.81 -10.42
C SER A 529 -3.97 -34.82 -9.44
N GLY A 530 -3.69 -33.61 -9.92
CA GLY A 530 -2.92 -32.58 -9.24
C GLY A 530 -1.54 -32.41 -9.88
N PRO A 531 -0.61 -33.37 -9.72
CA PRO A 531 0.67 -33.36 -10.43
C PRO A 531 0.56 -33.23 -11.96
N ASP A 532 -0.43 -33.88 -12.58
CA ASP A 532 -0.74 -33.81 -14.02
C ASP A 532 -1.02 -32.38 -14.52
N GLN A 533 -1.46 -31.51 -13.62
CA GLN A 533 -1.85 -30.13 -13.89
C GLN A 533 -0.84 -29.11 -13.34
N ASP A 534 0.27 -29.57 -12.76
CA ASP A 534 1.30 -28.69 -12.21
C ASP A 534 2.09 -28.03 -13.36
N PRO A 535 2.16 -26.68 -13.44
CA PRO A 535 2.86 -25.99 -14.53
C PRO A 535 4.39 -26.23 -14.54
N ASN A 536 4.96 -26.77 -13.47
CA ASN A 536 6.37 -27.16 -13.39
C ASN A 536 6.60 -28.60 -13.83
N LEU A 537 5.58 -29.36 -14.23
CA LEU A 537 5.76 -30.72 -14.73
C LEU A 537 6.71 -30.73 -15.95
N GLY A 538 7.76 -31.54 -15.88
CA GLY A 538 8.79 -31.63 -16.94
C GLY A 538 9.95 -30.65 -16.78
N THR A 539 9.94 -29.80 -15.75
CA THR A 539 11.07 -28.90 -15.44
C THR A 539 12.15 -29.56 -14.58
N GLY A 540 11.85 -30.68 -13.92
CA GLY A 540 12.78 -31.35 -12.99
C GLY A 540 13.05 -30.58 -11.70
N ASN A 541 12.28 -29.51 -11.41
CA ASN A 541 12.58 -28.58 -10.32
C ASN A 541 11.69 -28.73 -9.08
N THR A 542 10.70 -29.63 -9.11
CA THR A 542 9.70 -29.80 -8.06
C THR A 542 9.75 -31.21 -7.46
N LEU A 543 9.85 -31.28 -6.14
CA LEU A 543 9.67 -32.52 -5.38
C LEU A 543 8.19 -32.63 -4.99
N TYR A 544 7.51 -33.71 -5.34
CA TYR A 544 6.13 -33.94 -4.92
C TYR A 544 6.11 -34.77 -3.63
N ALA A 545 5.48 -34.22 -2.59
CA ALA A 545 5.25 -34.87 -1.31
C ALA A 545 4.01 -35.77 -1.42
N ALA A 546 4.25 -37.07 -1.58
CA ALA A 546 3.21 -38.07 -1.76
C ALA A 546 2.46 -38.32 -0.45
N ASP A 547 3.19 -38.66 0.62
CA ASP A 547 2.58 -38.94 1.91
C ASP A 547 3.44 -38.50 3.10
N LEU A 548 2.78 -38.07 4.17
CA LEU A 548 3.37 -37.81 5.48
C LEU A 548 2.36 -38.20 6.55
N THR A 549 2.64 -39.31 7.23
CA THR A 549 1.75 -39.87 8.24
C THR A 549 2.44 -39.90 9.61
N VAL A 550 1.71 -39.52 10.65
CA VAL A 550 2.18 -39.49 12.04
C VAL A 550 1.21 -40.26 12.93
N SER A 551 1.76 -41.14 13.77
CA SER A 551 0.99 -41.96 14.71
C SER A 551 0.18 -41.11 15.68
N GLU A 552 -0.99 -41.61 16.07
CA GLU A 552 -1.94 -40.86 16.89
C GLU A 552 -1.32 -40.38 18.21
N GLY A 553 -0.54 -41.24 18.87
CA GLY A 553 0.21 -40.91 20.09
C GLY A 553 1.35 -39.89 19.88
N ALA A 554 1.83 -39.70 18.65
CA ALA A 554 2.89 -38.76 18.28
C ALA A 554 2.38 -37.42 17.72
N ARG A 555 1.07 -37.31 17.42
CA ARG A 555 0.46 -36.06 16.92
C ARG A 555 0.63 -34.93 17.95
N GLY A 556 0.89 -33.71 17.45
CA GLY A 556 1.12 -32.53 18.29
C GLY A 556 2.49 -32.45 18.99
N ARG A 557 3.29 -33.53 19.00
CA ARG A 557 4.59 -33.61 19.71
C ARG A 557 5.82 -33.27 18.84
N GLY A 558 5.62 -32.92 17.57
CA GLY A 558 6.67 -32.36 16.70
C GLY A 558 7.25 -33.28 15.63
N VAL A 559 6.84 -34.56 15.61
CA VAL A 559 7.33 -35.57 14.65
C VAL A 559 7.09 -35.16 13.20
N GLY A 560 5.86 -34.81 12.83
CA GLY A 560 5.55 -34.38 11.45
C GLY A 560 6.34 -33.15 10.99
N ARG A 561 6.64 -32.20 11.89
CA ARG A 561 7.51 -31.06 11.57
C ARG A 561 8.96 -31.51 11.34
N ALA A 562 9.46 -32.45 12.14
CA ALA A 562 10.82 -32.95 11.97
C ALA A 562 10.98 -33.71 10.64
N LEU A 563 10.00 -34.57 10.30
CA LEU A 563 9.94 -35.26 8.99
C LEU A 563 9.85 -34.26 7.84
N LYS A 564 8.93 -33.29 7.89
CA LYS A 564 8.77 -32.28 6.84
C LYS A 564 10.02 -31.40 6.69
N SER A 565 10.66 -31.00 7.78
CA SER A 565 11.93 -30.28 7.76
C SER A 565 13.02 -31.07 7.04
N ARG A 566 13.13 -32.38 7.30
CA ARG A 566 14.11 -33.24 6.63
C ARG A 566 13.78 -33.46 5.15
N GLN A 567 12.51 -33.64 4.79
CA GLN A 567 12.07 -33.67 3.39
C GLN A 567 12.48 -32.39 2.64
N ILE A 568 12.21 -31.22 3.23
CA ILE A 568 12.55 -29.92 2.65
C ILE A 568 14.08 -29.74 2.53
N GLN A 569 14.83 -30.15 3.55
CA GLN A 569 16.29 -30.10 3.53
C GLN A 569 16.84 -30.99 2.41
N TRP A 570 16.39 -32.23 2.32
CA TRP A 570 16.78 -33.17 1.27
C TRP A 570 16.48 -32.59 -0.11
N ALA A 571 15.27 -32.02 -0.30
CA ALA A 571 14.89 -31.38 -1.56
C ALA A 571 15.85 -30.25 -1.96
N ARG A 572 16.28 -29.41 -1.00
CA ARG A 572 17.24 -28.34 -1.26
C ARG A 572 18.61 -28.87 -1.70
N GLU A 573 19.10 -29.89 -1.00
CA GLU A 573 20.38 -30.55 -1.26
C GLU A 573 20.40 -31.21 -2.65
N HIS A 574 19.23 -31.68 -3.14
CA HIS A 574 19.07 -32.33 -4.45
C HIS A 574 18.69 -31.40 -5.59
N GLY A 575 18.80 -30.07 -5.42
CA GLY A 575 18.62 -29.14 -6.53
C GLY A 575 17.20 -28.60 -6.72
N TYR A 576 16.20 -29.11 -5.99
CA TYR A 576 14.81 -28.70 -6.17
C TYR A 576 14.58 -27.23 -5.77
N THR A 577 13.64 -26.60 -6.48
CA THR A 577 13.18 -25.23 -6.24
C THR A 577 11.87 -25.22 -5.45
N PHE A 578 11.06 -26.29 -5.54
CA PHE A 578 9.76 -26.39 -4.88
C PHE A 578 9.53 -27.76 -4.25
N VAL A 579 8.70 -27.79 -3.20
CA VAL A 579 7.99 -29.01 -2.76
C VAL A 579 6.50 -28.80 -2.96
N SER A 580 5.84 -29.61 -3.80
CA SER A 580 4.38 -29.58 -4.00
C SER A 580 3.69 -30.73 -3.26
N GLY A 581 2.39 -30.63 -3.00
CA GLY A 581 1.60 -31.73 -2.43
C GLY A 581 0.11 -31.40 -2.37
N ARG A 582 -0.70 -32.29 -1.80
CA ARG A 582 -2.16 -32.09 -1.64
C ARG A 582 -2.59 -32.16 -0.17
N ASN A 583 -3.46 -31.25 0.26
CA ASN A 583 -4.17 -31.31 1.55
C ASN A 583 -5.68 -31.40 1.28
N ARG A 584 -6.38 -32.43 1.78
CA ARG A 584 -7.84 -32.51 1.68
C ARG A 584 -8.50 -31.41 2.51
N ILE A 585 -9.40 -30.64 1.90
CA ILE A 585 -10.15 -29.57 2.57
C ILE A 585 -11.11 -30.19 3.60
N GLY A 586 -11.23 -29.57 4.77
CA GLY A 586 -12.11 -30.01 5.86
C GLY A 586 -11.56 -31.12 6.78
N LEU A 587 -10.59 -31.94 6.34
CA LEU A 587 -10.06 -33.05 7.14
C LEU A 587 -8.56 -32.95 7.49
N THR A 588 -7.78 -32.10 6.80
CA THR A 588 -6.31 -32.04 6.98
C THR A 588 -5.80 -30.68 7.44
N THR A 589 -6.59 -29.94 8.21
CA THR A 589 -6.27 -28.58 8.68
C THR A 589 -4.92 -28.49 9.39
N GLN A 590 -4.56 -29.51 10.18
CA GLN A 590 -3.25 -29.56 10.86
C GLN A 590 -2.07 -29.74 9.89
N MET A 591 -2.26 -30.49 8.79
CA MET A 591 -1.24 -30.68 7.76
C MET A 591 -1.09 -29.42 6.91
N ALA A 592 -2.21 -28.79 6.52
CA ALA A 592 -2.21 -27.51 5.84
C ALA A 592 -1.49 -26.43 6.68
N ALA A 593 -1.79 -26.33 7.97
CA ALA A 593 -1.08 -25.43 8.90
C ALA A 593 0.42 -25.76 9.01
N LEU A 594 0.79 -27.05 9.05
CA LEU A 594 2.19 -27.47 9.03
C LEU A 594 2.90 -27.02 7.75
N ASN A 595 2.30 -27.27 6.59
CA ASN A 595 2.87 -26.88 5.29
C ASN A 595 2.99 -25.36 5.18
N ARG A 596 1.96 -24.61 5.56
CA ARG A 596 2.00 -23.13 5.64
C ARG A 596 3.13 -22.64 6.55
N SER A 597 3.44 -23.39 7.62
CA SER A 597 4.60 -23.09 8.48
C SER A 597 5.98 -23.30 7.82
N PHE A 598 6.03 -23.83 6.61
CA PHE A 598 7.25 -23.87 5.79
C PHE A 598 7.17 -22.92 4.59
N GLY A 599 6.19 -22.01 4.57
CA GLY A 599 5.96 -21.08 3.47
C GLY A 599 5.09 -21.65 2.35
N ALA A 600 4.33 -22.73 2.61
CA ALA A 600 3.41 -23.23 1.60
C ALA A 600 2.34 -22.19 1.27
N TYR A 601 2.08 -22.02 -0.03
CA TYR A 601 0.90 -21.34 -0.54
C TYR A 601 0.04 -22.32 -1.33
N THR A 602 -1.27 -22.06 -1.40
CA THR A 602 -2.18 -22.81 -2.26
C THR A 602 -1.95 -22.38 -3.70
N ALA A 603 -1.50 -23.30 -4.55
CA ALA A 603 -1.31 -23.07 -5.98
C ALA A 603 -2.61 -23.31 -6.76
N LYS A 604 -3.43 -24.28 -6.34
CA LYS A 604 -4.74 -24.57 -6.96
C LYS A 604 -5.65 -25.30 -5.98
N VAL A 605 -6.97 -25.13 -6.11
CA VAL A 605 -7.96 -26.02 -5.49
C VAL A 605 -8.41 -27.03 -6.53
N LEU A 606 -8.31 -28.32 -6.18
CA LEU A 606 -8.69 -29.43 -7.04
C LEU A 606 -10.03 -29.99 -6.59
N GLU A 607 -10.92 -30.23 -7.53
CA GLU A 607 -12.20 -30.91 -7.33
C GLU A 607 -12.10 -32.41 -7.66
N ASN A 608 -13.08 -33.19 -7.24
CA ASN A 608 -13.21 -34.62 -7.52
C ASN A 608 -11.98 -35.46 -7.13
N GLN A 609 -11.42 -35.19 -5.96
CA GLN A 609 -10.20 -35.83 -5.47
C GLN A 609 -10.52 -37.11 -4.65
N TYR A 610 -9.55 -38.02 -4.57
CA TYR A 610 -9.63 -39.26 -3.77
C TYR A 610 -10.81 -40.19 -4.13
N GLY A 611 -11.18 -40.26 -5.42
CA GLY A 611 -12.20 -41.19 -5.92
C GLY A 611 -13.66 -40.78 -5.66
N GLY A 612 -13.90 -39.54 -5.22
CA GLY A 612 -15.24 -39.01 -4.93
C GLY A 612 -15.35 -37.50 -5.21
N ASP A 613 -16.30 -36.81 -4.57
CA ASP A 613 -16.60 -35.38 -4.70
C ASP A 613 -15.76 -34.47 -3.78
N ALA A 614 -14.69 -35.02 -3.19
CA ALA A 614 -13.85 -34.27 -2.25
C ALA A 614 -12.99 -33.22 -2.97
N THR A 615 -12.66 -32.15 -2.24
CA THR A 615 -11.74 -31.09 -2.70
C THR A 615 -10.40 -31.16 -1.99
N ALA A 616 -9.33 -30.76 -2.67
CA ALA A 616 -7.99 -30.69 -2.10
C ALA A 616 -7.28 -29.38 -2.48
N GLU A 617 -6.59 -28.78 -1.51
CA GLU A 617 -5.60 -27.73 -1.76
C GLU A 617 -4.32 -28.36 -2.31
N TYR A 618 -4.01 -28.08 -3.57
CA TYR A 618 -2.69 -28.33 -4.14
C TYR A 618 -1.75 -27.20 -3.69
N TYR A 619 -0.85 -27.52 -2.76
CA TYR A 619 0.05 -26.56 -2.13
C TYR A 619 1.45 -26.64 -2.71
N ARG A 620 2.19 -25.53 -2.60
CA ARG A 620 3.59 -25.43 -3.00
C ARG A 620 4.42 -24.70 -1.96
N ILE A 621 5.54 -25.31 -1.58
CA ILE A 621 6.54 -24.77 -0.66
C ILE A 621 7.75 -24.32 -1.49
N PRO A 622 8.07 -23.02 -1.55
CA PRO A 622 9.26 -22.51 -2.21
C PRO A 622 10.52 -22.82 -1.39
N LEU A 623 11.50 -23.46 -2.01
CA LEU A 623 12.77 -23.82 -1.37
C LEU A 623 13.85 -22.76 -1.58
N ARG A 624 13.77 -22.06 -2.72
CA ARG A 624 14.72 -21.05 -3.20
C ARG A 624 13.99 -19.73 -3.44
N SER A 625 14.75 -18.63 -3.53
CA SER A 625 14.20 -17.34 -3.94
C SER A 625 13.67 -17.43 -5.38
N PRO A 626 12.65 -16.64 -5.75
CA PRO A 626 12.23 -16.56 -7.16
C PRO A 626 13.45 -16.22 -8.02
N ALA A 627 13.67 -16.98 -9.09
CA ALA A 627 14.62 -16.55 -10.12
C ALA A 627 13.97 -15.40 -10.90
N PRO A 628 14.70 -14.31 -11.22
CA PRO A 628 14.11 -13.20 -11.95
C PRO A 628 13.59 -13.70 -13.31
N ALA A 629 12.34 -13.38 -13.62
CA ALA A 629 11.82 -13.56 -14.96
C ALA A 629 12.62 -12.67 -15.92
N LYS A 630 13.14 -13.25 -17.02
CA LYS A 630 13.70 -12.48 -18.12
C LYS A 630 12.57 -11.80 -18.88
N LYS A 631 12.07 -10.65 -18.40
CA LYS A 631 11.29 -9.75 -19.24
C LYS A 631 12.26 -8.77 -19.91
N HIS A 632 12.38 -8.90 -21.22
CA HIS A 632 13.06 -7.93 -22.05
C HIS A 632 12.21 -6.65 -22.07
N ALA A 633 12.78 -5.52 -21.62
CA ALA A 633 12.18 -4.23 -21.87
C ALA A 633 12.06 -4.03 -23.38
N ARG A 634 10.82 -3.92 -23.89
CA ARG A 634 10.58 -3.47 -25.25
C ARG A 634 10.72 -1.95 -25.25
N GLY A 635 11.92 -1.45 -25.55
CA GLY A 635 12.18 -0.03 -25.75
C GLY A 635 13.07 0.65 -24.71
N LEU A 636 13.51 1.88 -25.02
CA LEU A 636 14.24 2.78 -24.13
C LEU A 636 13.25 3.70 -23.41
N ASP A 637 13.27 3.69 -22.08
CA ASP A 637 12.36 4.49 -21.24
C ASP A 637 13.01 5.78 -20.76
N LEU A 638 12.51 6.92 -21.25
CA LEU A 638 12.83 8.27 -20.79
C LEU A 638 11.59 8.98 -20.21
N ALA A 639 10.57 8.24 -19.76
CA ALA A 639 9.35 8.77 -19.16
C ALA A 639 9.29 8.47 -17.66
N SER A 640 9.71 7.26 -17.27
CA SER A 640 9.44 6.73 -15.94
C SER A 640 10.49 7.11 -14.90
N GLY A 641 11.56 7.86 -15.21
CA GLY A 641 12.66 8.10 -14.27
C GLY A 641 12.26 8.73 -12.93
N LEU A 642 11.15 9.46 -12.84
CA LEU A 642 10.63 9.94 -11.56
C LEU A 642 10.10 8.80 -10.66
N GLN A 643 9.48 7.78 -11.25
CA GLN A 643 8.83 6.67 -10.56
C GLN A 643 9.75 5.43 -10.47
N ALA A 644 10.65 5.30 -11.44
CA ALA A 644 11.72 4.31 -11.55
C ALA A 644 13.07 5.04 -11.74
N PRO A 645 13.62 5.66 -10.67
CA PRO A 645 14.93 6.30 -10.73
C PRO A 645 16.06 5.40 -11.21
N PHE A 646 15.93 4.08 -11.14
CA PHE A 646 16.89 3.13 -11.68
C PHE A 646 16.19 2.30 -12.75
N GLY A 647 16.97 1.87 -13.75
CA GLY A 647 16.48 1.03 -14.85
C GLY A 647 16.14 -0.39 -14.39
N PRO A 648 16.55 -1.44 -15.13
CA PRO A 648 16.28 -2.82 -14.73
C PRO A 648 16.70 -3.14 -13.29
N ARG A 649 16.03 -4.11 -12.68
CA ARG A 649 16.31 -4.57 -11.31
C ARG A 649 17.81 -4.91 -11.13
N PRO A 650 18.51 -4.30 -10.15
CA PRO A 650 19.88 -4.65 -9.82
C PRO A 650 20.01 -6.12 -9.38
N GLU A 651 21.13 -6.76 -9.69
CA GLU A 651 21.37 -8.18 -9.37
C GLU A 651 21.29 -8.47 -7.86
N PHE A 652 21.79 -7.55 -7.02
CA PHE A 652 21.73 -7.68 -5.56
C PHE A 652 20.28 -7.63 -5.01
N MET A 653 19.34 -7.07 -5.77
CA MET A 653 17.93 -6.95 -5.41
C MET A 653 17.14 -8.21 -5.77
N ALA A 654 17.73 -9.23 -6.39
CA ALA A 654 17.06 -10.51 -6.70
C ALA A 654 16.70 -11.35 -5.45
N THR A 655 16.81 -10.78 -4.25
CA THR A 655 16.73 -11.47 -2.96
C THR A 655 15.35 -11.35 -2.29
N ARG A 656 15.15 -12.17 -1.24
CA ARG A 656 13.88 -12.38 -0.52
C ARG A 656 13.44 -11.18 0.35
N GLU A 657 14.23 -10.11 0.41
CA GLU A 657 14.06 -9.01 1.36
C GLU A 657 12.76 -8.22 1.13
N LEU A 658 12.26 -8.19 -0.11
CA LEU A 658 11.02 -7.52 -0.49
C LEU A 658 9.76 -8.36 -0.29
N VAL A 659 9.89 -9.67 0.00
CA VAL A 659 8.72 -10.56 0.07
C VAL A 659 7.79 -10.18 1.23
N GLY A 660 8.35 -9.95 2.42
CA GLY A 660 7.59 -9.48 3.59
C GLY A 660 6.83 -8.19 3.29
N PRO A 661 7.51 -7.07 2.98
CA PRO A 661 6.90 -5.79 2.65
C PRO A 661 5.85 -5.84 1.52
N THR A 662 6.01 -6.77 0.56
CA THR A 662 5.05 -6.95 -0.52
C THR A 662 3.82 -7.75 -0.08
N ALA A 663 4.02 -8.87 0.61
CA ALA A 663 2.96 -9.80 1.02
C ALA A 663 2.25 -9.43 2.33
N SER A 664 2.85 -8.55 3.13
CA SER A 664 2.42 -8.13 4.46
C SER A 664 2.39 -6.61 4.54
N ARG A 665 1.28 -6.00 4.12
CA ARG A 665 1.12 -4.54 4.18
C ARG A 665 0.89 -4.10 5.63
N LEU A 666 1.69 -3.14 6.09
CA LEU A 666 1.63 -2.60 7.45
C LEU A 666 1.18 -1.15 7.45
N ASN A 667 0.36 -0.76 8.43
CA ASN A 667 0.00 0.64 8.63
C ASN A 667 1.14 1.39 9.36
N LEU A 668 1.93 2.15 8.60
CA LEU A 668 3.14 2.81 9.11
C LEU A 668 2.89 3.98 10.07
N SER A 669 1.65 4.48 10.23
CA SER A 669 1.32 5.44 11.28
C SER A 669 1.12 4.75 12.65
N ASN A 670 0.71 3.48 12.66
CA ASN A 670 0.53 2.73 13.91
C ASN A 670 1.75 1.87 14.28
N TRP A 671 2.56 1.52 13.29
CA TRP A 671 3.66 0.57 13.44
C TRP A 671 4.92 1.08 12.73
N ALA A 672 6.05 0.45 13.01
CA ALA A 672 7.30 0.67 12.30
C ALA A 672 7.94 -0.68 12.02
N THR A 673 8.81 -0.74 11.01
CA THR A 673 9.66 -1.90 10.72
C THR A 673 11.13 -1.49 10.79
N PRO A 674 12.07 -2.45 10.87
CA PRO A 674 13.50 -2.13 10.77
C PRO A 674 13.83 -1.33 9.51
N ASP A 675 13.21 -1.70 8.38
CA ASP A 675 13.40 -1.04 7.10
C ASP A 675 12.92 0.43 7.12
N SER A 676 11.76 0.70 7.73
CA SER A 676 11.30 2.08 7.94
C SER A 676 12.29 2.88 8.79
N VAL A 677 12.82 2.31 9.88
CA VAL A 677 13.82 2.98 10.73
C VAL A 677 15.07 3.31 9.92
N HIS A 678 15.57 2.35 9.14
CA HIS A 678 16.75 2.55 8.30
C HIS A 678 16.54 3.65 7.26
N TYR A 679 15.36 3.66 6.63
CA TYR A 679 14.97 4.69 5.68
C TYR A 679 14.99 6.10 6.30
N PHE A 680 14.38 6.27 7.48
CA PHE A 680 14.37 7.56 8.17
C PHE A 680 15.76 8.01 8.63
N GLU A 681 16.63 7.09 9.06
CA GLU A 681 18.03 7.40 9.36
C GLU A 681 18.79 7.90 8.14
N HIS A 682 18.54 7.29 6.97
CA HIS A 682 19.14 7.73 5.71
C HIS A 682 18.66 9.12 5.34
N LEU A 683 17.35 9.37 5.36
CA LEU A 683 16.78 10.70 5.10
C LEU A 683 17.33 11.77 6.06
N ARG A 684 17.56 11.42 7.34
CA ARG A 684 18.17 12.32 8.31
C ARG A 684 19.58 12.74 7.91
N ALA A 685 20.36 11.81 7.35
CA ALA A 685 21.71 12.10 6.91
C ALA A 685 21.73 13.07 5.71
N ILE A 686 20.71 13.00 4.86
CA ILE A 686 20.60 13.84 3.65
C ILE A 686 19.50 14.89 3.77
N LEU A 687 19.25 15.48 4.95
CA LEU A 687 18.17 16.48 5.08
C LEU A 687 18.39 17.69 4.15
N PRO A 688 17.33 18.19 3.47
CA PRO A 688 17.38 19.48 2.81
C PRO A 688 17.77 20.59 3.79
N ARG A 689 18.70 21.47 3.40
CA ARG A 689 19.09 22.60 4.25
C ARG A 689 17.88 23.48 4.60
N GLY A 690 17.87 24.00 5.82
CA GLY A 690 16.76 24.80 6.35
C GLY A 690 15.63 23.99 6.98
N THR A 691 15.62 22.66 6.82
CA THR A 691 14.62 21.76 7.41
C THR A 691 15.20 20.96 8.58
N GLY A 692 14.33 20.38 9.41
CA GLY A 692 14.73 19.55 10.55
C GLY A 692 13.75 18.44 10.91
N HIS A 693 12.53 18.50 10.37
CA HIS A 693 11.48 17.53 10.61
C HIS A 693 10.90 17.03 9.28
N LEU A 694 10.12 15.97 9.36
CA LEU A 694 9.65 15.20 8.22
C LEU A 694 8.27 14.60 8.50
N TYR A 695 7.39 14.71 7.52
CA TYR A 695 6.21 13.85 7.41
C TYR A 695 6.31 12.96 6.16
N THR A 696 5.74 11.76 6.23
CA THR A 696 5.49 10.94 5.05
C THR A 696 4.02 11.00 4.64
N THR A 697 3.76 10.65 3.39
CA THR A 697 2.44 10.57 2.74
C THR A 697 2.43 9.39 1.75
N SER A 698 1.27 9.02 1.25
CA SER A 698 1.07 7.92 0.30
C SER A 698 1.07 8.34 -1.16
N SER A 699 1.20 9.63 -1.48
CA SER A 699 1.21 10.13 -2.86
C SER A 699 1.75 11.55 -2.95
N ARG A 700 1.81 12.05 -4.19
CA ARG A 700 2.09 13.45 -4.52
C ARG A 700 1.00 14.41 -4.04
N ASP A 701 -0.26 14.11 -4.28
CA ASP A 701 -1.36 15.02 -3.98
C ASP A 701 -1.61 15.13 -2.46
N GLU A 702 -1.53 14.00 -1.75
CA GLU A 702 -1.60 13.99 -0.29
C GLU A 702 -0.46 14.77 0.35
N LEU A 703 0.73 14.77 -0.27
CA LEU A 703 1.85 15.58 0.16
C LEU A 703 1.51 17.07 0.18
N LEU A 704 0.86 17.60 -0.86
CA LEU A 704 0.41 18.99 -0.86
C LEU A 704 -0.69 19.24 0.18
N ASP A 705 -1.72 18.39 0.22
CA ASP A 705 -2.84 18.52 1.15
C ASP A 705 -2.37 18.53 2.62
N LYS A 706 -1.45 17.62 2.97
CA LYS A 706 -0.88 17.52 4.33
C LYS A 706 0.00 18.73 4.66
N SER A 707 0.75 19.28 3.70
CA SER A 707 1.50 20.53 3.88
C SER A 707 0.57 21.72 4.13
N LEU A 708 -0.48 21.88 3.32
CA LEU A 708 -1.48 22.93 3.50
C LEU A 708 -2.17 22.82 4.85
N ARG A 709 -2.54 21.61 5.27
CA ARG A 709 -3.11 21.34 6.58
C ARG A 709 -2.18 21.78 7.70
N CYS A 710 -0.91 21.34 7.67
CA CYS A 710 0.10 21.71 8.66
C CYS A 710 0.23 23.23 8.81
N LEU A 711 0.28 23.94 7.69
CA LEU A 711 0.39 25.39 7.65
C LEU A 711 -0.87 26.11 8.14
N LYS A 712 -2.06 25.65 7.74
CA LYS A 712 -3.34 26.21 8.20
C LYS A 712 -3.53 26.05 9.71
N MET A 713 -3.03 24.98 10.31
CA MET A 713 -3.09 24.83 11.77
C MET A 713 -2.32 25.94 12.51
N ALA A 714 -1.22 26.43 11.93
CA ALA A 714 -0.48 27.59 12.45
C ALA A 714 -1.04 28.93 11.92
N ARG A 715 -1.81 28.92 10.83
CA ARG A 715 -2.39 30.09 10.14
C ARG A 715 -3.89 29.87 9.87
N ALA A 716 -4.70 29.72 10.92
CA ALA A 716 -6.10 29.29 10.77
C ALA A 716 -6.96 30.21 9.90
N GLU A 717 -6.59 31.49 9.82
CA GLU A 717 -7.26 32.50 8.99
C GLU A 717 -6.88 32.46 7.51
N ALA A 718 -5.85 31.69 7.15
CA ALA A 718 -5.32 31.63 5.80
C ALA A 718 -6.15 30.71 4.90
N THR A 719 -6.44 31.20 3.70
CA THR A 719 -7.34 30.56 2.74
C THR A 719 -6.79 30.58 1.31
N ILE A 720 -5.66 31.26 1.06
CA ILE A 720 -5.08 31.45 -0.26
C ILE A 720 -3.72 30.75 -0.31
N ALA A 721 -3.55 29.77 -1.20
CA ALA A 721 -2.22 29.27 -1.54
C ALA A 721 -1.79 29.88 -2.89
N VAL A 722 -0.50 30.14 -3.07
CA VAL A 722 0.03 30.77 -4.29
C VAL A 722 0.94 29.79 -5.01
N GLY A 723 0.68 29.56 -6.30
CA GLY A 723 1.53 28.75 -7.19
C GLY A 723 2.16 29.59 -8.30
N PHE A 724 2.86 28.95 -9.23
CA PHE A 724 3.44 29.59 -10.42
C PHE A 724 2.68 29.20 -11.68
N GLU A 725 2.65 30.11 -12.66
CA GLU A 725 2.26 29.78 -14.04
C GLU A 725 3.23 28.74 -14.62
N GLY A 726 2.67 27.73 -15.29
CA GLY A 726 3.37 26.55 -15.76
C GLY A 726 3.79 25.55 -14.67
N GLY A 727 3.34 25.74 -13.43
CA GLY A 727 3.64 24.85 -12.32
C GLY A 727 2.71 23.62 -12.26
N TYR A 728 3.15 22.55 -11.60
CA TYR A 728 2.39 21.31 -11.46
C TYR A 728 2.67 20.59 -10.12
N LEU A 729 1.64 20.51 -9.29
CA LEU A 729 1.71 19.93 -7.93
C LEU A 729 0.86 18.66 -7.77
N GLY A 730 0.31 18.13 -8.86
CA GLY A 730 -0.65 17.03 -8.86
C GLY A 730 -2.01 17.45 -9.44
N HIS A 731 -2.91 16.49 -9.61
CA HIS A 731 -4.23 16.73 -10.24
C HIS A 731 -5.35 15.79 -9.75
N THR A 732 -5.10 15.00 -8.72
CA THR A 732 -6.06 14.08 -8.11
C THR A 732 -6.89 14.76 -7.02
N THR A 733 -6.29 15.58 -6.15
CA THR A 733 -7.03 16.33 -5.12
C THR A 733 -7.40 17.72 -5.60
N ALA A 734 -8.43 18.31 -5.00
CA ALA A 734 -8.85 19.67 -5.30
C ALA A 734 -7.73 20.68 -5.01
N SER A 735 -6.94 20.46 -3.96
CA SER A 735 -5.83 21.35 -3.60
C SER A 735 -4.74 21.35 -4.67
N ALA A 736 -4.32 20.16 -5.10
CA ALA A 736 -3.28 19.98 -6.11
C ALA A 736 -3.69 20.55 -7.46
N ARG A 737 -4.92 20.26 -7.91
CA ARG A 737 -5.47 20.84 -9.14
C ARG A 737 -5.54 22.36 -9.11
N SER A 738 -5.88 22.94 -7.97
CA SER A 738 -6.07 24.39 -7.87
C SER A 738 -4.75 25.17 -7.87
N LEU A 739 -3.65 24.54 -7.44
CA LEU A 739 -2.30 25.13 -7.53
C LEU A 739 -1.58 24.80 -8.85
N SER A 740 -1.86 23.65 -9.45
CA SER A 740 -1.34 23.29 -10.77
C SER A 740 -1.87 24.23 -11.85
N ASP A 741 -1.07 24.42 -12.90
CA ASP A 741 -1.49 25.14 -14.10
C ASP A 741 -2.61 24.35 -14.82
N PRO A 742 -3.74 24.99 -15.17
CA PRO A 742 -4.84 24.34 -15.88
C PRO A 742 -4.55 24.01 -17.35
N ALA A 743 -3.43 24.47 -17.92
CA ALA A 743 -3.05 24.19 -19.30
C ALA A 743 -3.00 22.68 -19.57
N GLY A 744 -3.86 22.22 -20.48
CA GLY A 744 -4.00 20.81 -20.85
C GLY A 744 -5.09 20.04 -20.12
N PHE A 745 -5.80 20.65 -19.16
CA PHE A 745 -6.85 19.99 -18.37
C PHE A 745 -8.27 20.53 -18.61
N GLY A 746 -8.41 21.67 -19.30
CA GLY A 746 -9.71 22.24 -19.69
C GLY A 746 -10.36 23.14 -18.63
N GLU A 747 -11.55 23.65 -18.96
CA GLU A 747 -12.28 24.57 -18.08
C GLU A 747 -12.75 23.88 -16.79
N GLY A 748 -12.71 24.63 -15.68
CA GLY A 748 -13.15 24.14 -14.38
C GLY A 748 -12.20 23.14 -13.72
N PHE A 749 -10.97 22.94 -14.21
CA PHE A 749 -9.93 22.10 -13.59
C PHE A 749 -9.71 22.40 -12.10
N ALA A 750 -9.49 23.67 -11.77
CA ALA A 750 -9.36 24.14 -10.39
C ALA A 750 -10.70 24.12 -9.65
N LEU A 751 -10.65 23.84 -8.34
CA LEU A 751 -11.80 23.97 -7.45
C LEU A 751 -11.70 25.24 -6.59
N PHE A 752 -10.50 25.53 -6.08
CA PHE A 752 -10.22 26.76 -5.34
C PHE A 752 -9.73 27.85 -6.29
N ASP A 753 -10.20 29.08 -6.07
CA ASP A 753 -9.84 30.26 -6.83
C ASP A 753 -8.48 30.83 -6.34
N TRP A 754 -7.45 29.97 -6.33
CA TRP A 754 -6.10 30.31 -5.86
C TRP A 754 -5.24 30.97 -6.96
N PRO A 755 -4.53 32.05 -6.65
CA PRO A 755 -3.75 32.79 -7.63
C PRO A 755 -2.45 32.06 -7.99
N ARG A 756 -2.03 32.26 -9.24
CA ARG A 756 -0.69 31.92 -9.73
C ARG A 756 0.05 33.21 -10.08
N ILE A 757 1.36 33.24 -9.89
CA ILE A 757 2.23 34.32 -10.34
C ILE A 757 3.06 33.88 -11.55
N PRO A 758 3.46 34.80 -12.45
CA PRO A 758 4.29 34.45 -13.59
C PRO A 758 5.67 33.94 -13.13
N HIS A 759 6.25 33.03 -13.91
CA HIS A 759 7.56 32.46 -13.61
C HIS A 759 8.69 33.46 -13.93
N PRO A 760 9.75 33.57 -13.11
CA PRO A 760 10.85 34.51 -13.33
C PRO A 760 11.66 34.30 -14.60
N GLU A 761 11.66 33.09 -15.17
CA GLU A 761 12.25 32.85 -16.51
C GLU A 761 11.48 33.58 -17.63
N ASP A 762 10.17 33.78 -17.48
CA ASP A 762 9.34 34.38 -18.54
C ASP A 762 9.31 35.90 -18.43
N VAL A 763 9.24 36.43 -17.20
CA VAL A 763 9.01 37.87 -16.95
C VAL A 763 10.15 38.56 -16.18
N GLY A 764 11.17 37.82 -15.76
CA GLY A 764 12.23 38.30 -14.89
C GLY A 764 11.87 38.27 -13.39
N VAL A 765 12.92 38.31 -12.55
CA VAL A 765 12.80 38.25 -11.08
C VAL A 765 11.96 39.39 -10.53
N ALA A 766 12.23 40.63 -10.96
CA ALA A 766 11.56 41.81 -10.44
C ALA A 766 10.04 41.79 -10.67
N ALA A 767 9.59 41.37 -11.86
CA ALA A 767 8.17 41.30 -12.19
C ALA A 767 7.45 40.19 -11.41
N SER A 768 8.09 39.03 -11.25
CA SER A 768 7.53 37.92 -10.46
C SER A 768 7.36 38.29 -8.98
N VAL A 769 8.38 38.94 -8.41
CA VAL A 769 8.36 39.45 -7.03
C VAL A 769 7.30 40.56 -6.87
N ALA A 770 7.17 41.44 -7.86
CA ALA A 770 6.13 42.48 -7.86
C ALA A 770 4.72 41.89 -7.92
N ALA A 771 4.51 40.82 -8.70
CA ALA A 771 3.23 40.11 -8.75
C ALA A 771 2.87 39.50 -7.38
N LEU A 772 3.83 38.86 -6.72
CA LEU A 772 3.62 38.34 -5.36
C LEU A 772 3.34 39.46 -4.36
N GLN A 773 4.07 40.58 -4.41
CA GLN A 773 3.81 41.75 -3.57
C GLN A 773 2.41 42.30 -3.82
N GLY A 774 1.96 42.39 -5.07
CA GLY A 774 0.61 42.82 -5.41
C GLY A 774 -0.49 41.92 -4.83
N LEU A 775 -0.28 40.59 -4.82
CA LEU A 775 -1.19 39.66 -4.16
C LEU A 775 -1.21 39.86 -2.63
N ILE A 776 -0.05 40.10 -2.03
CA ILE A 776 0.07 40.40 -0.60
C ILE A 776 -0.67 41.71 -0.26
N ASP A 777 -0.53 42.74 -1.08
CA ASP A 777 -1.19 44.03 -0.89
C ASP A 777 -2.71 43.92 -1.06
N ALA A 778 -3.16 43.10 -2.02
CA ALA A 778 -4.58 42.91 -2.32
C ALA A 778 -5.32 42.08 -1.27
N HIS A 779 -4.71 41.01 -0.76
CA HIS A 779 -5.38 40.05 0.13
C HIS A 779 -4.93 40.12 1.59
N GLY A 780 -3.76 40.71 1.85
CA GLY A 780 -3.08 40.69 3.13
C GLY A 780 -2.30 39.38 3.36
N ALA A 781 -1.08 39.49 3.86
CA ALA A 781 -0.19 38.35 4.12
C ALA A 781 -0.81 37.27 5.03
N ALA A 782 -1.64 37.67 6.00
CA ALA A 782 -2.31 36.76 6.92
C ALA A 782 -3.32 35.80 6.23
N LYS A 783 -3.81 36.15 5.04
CA LYS A 783 -4.70 35.30 4.24
C LYS A 783 -3.96 34.30 3.36
N ILE A 784 -2.65 34.47 3.18
CA ILE A 784 -1.81 33.58 2.39
C ILE A 784 -1.29 32.44 3.28
N VAL A 785 -1.56 31.21 2.88
CA VAL A 785 -1.14 29.97 3.52
C VAL A 785 0.35 29.75 3.30
N ALA A 786 0.77 29.76 2.03
CA ALA A 786 2.17 29.66 1.59
C ALA A 786 2.29 29.96 0.09
N VAL A 787 3.53 30.18 -0.33
CA VAL A 787 3.93 30.18 -1.74
C VAL A 787 4.58 28.83 -2.05
N PHE A 788 4.08 28.13 -3.06
CA PHE A 788 4.60 26.85 -3.52
C PHE A 788 5.33 27.07 -4.85
N VAL A 789 6.60 26.68 -4.90
CA VAL A 789 7.45 26.85 -6.08
C VAL A 789 8.12 25.54 -6.42
N GLU A 790 8.07 25.14 -7.68
CA GLU A 790 8.93 24.07 -8.17
C GLU A 790 10.33 24.63 -8.43
N LEU A 791 11.37 23.91 -8.00
CA LEU A 791 12.73 24.27 -8.38
C LEU A 791 12.98 23.99 -9.86
N VAL A 792 12.42 22.88 -10.34
CA VAL A 792 12.28 22.54 -11.75
C VAL A 792 10.83 22.21 -11.99
N GLY A 793 10.14 23.01 -12.81
CA GLY A 793 8.76 22.74 -13.17
C GLY A 793 8.65 21.39 -13.87
N GLU A 794 7.90 20.44 -13.32
CA GLU A 794 7.77 19.09 -13.88
C GLU A 794 7.18 19.15 -15.29
N ARG A 795 6.14 19.95 -15.50
CA ARG A 795 5.50 20.03 -16.82
C ARG A 795 6.13 21.05 -17.76
N SER A 796 6.56 22.18 -17.21
CA SER A 796 7.08 23.28 -18.01
C SER A 796 8.59 23.18 -18.25
N GLY A 797 9.34 22.55 -17.35
CA GLY A 797 10.79 22.54 -17.33
C GLY A 797 11.43 23.88 -16.98
N ARG A 798 10.67 24.85 -16.48
CA ARG A 798 11.24 26.11 -16.00
C ARG A 798 12.08 25.89 -14.75
N VAL A 799 13.18 26.61 -14.62
CA VAL A 799 14.14 26.45 -13.53
C VAL A 799 14.17 27.70 -12.66
N LEU A 800 13.99 27.52 -11.35
CA LEU A 800 14.11 28.61 -10.39
C LEU A 800 15.60 28.83 -10.04
N GLY A 801 16.21 29.88 -10.61
CA GLY A 801 17.59 30.26 -10.31
C GLY A 801 17.79 30.90 -8.93
N SER A 802 19.04 30.96 -8.48
CA SER A 802 19.42 31.48 -7.15
C SER A 802 18.93 32.90 -6.87
N GLU A 803 19.03 33.81 -7.83
CA GLU A 803 18.57 35.20 -7.67
C GLU A 803 17.06 35.26 -7.36
N ALA A 804 16.27 34.52 -8.13
CA ALA A 804 14.82 34.44 -7.96
C ALA A 804 14.46 33.79 -6.61
N ALA A 805 15.09 32.66 -6.28
CA ALA A 805 14.86 31.93 -5.04
C ALA A 805 15.14 32.81 -3.81
N LEU A 806 16.27 33.53 -3.80
CA LEU A 806 16.63 34.46 -2.71
C LEU A 806 15.67 35.65 -2.62
N ALA A 807 15.25 36.22 -3.76
CA ALA A 807 14.33 37.35 -3.78
C ALA A 807 12.93 36.96 -3.23
N LEU A 808 12.42 35.80 -3.64
CA LEU A 808 11.16 35.25 -3.13
C LEU A 808 11.25 34.91 -1.65
N ALA A 809 12.33 34.24 -1.20
CA ALA A 809 12.55 33.94 0.21
C ALA A 809 12.60 35.20 1.07
N LYS A 810 13.28 36.25 0.59
CA LYS A 810 13.35 37.55 1.27
C LYS A 810 11.96 38.19 1.40
N LEU A 811 11.17 38.18 0.33
CA LEU A 811 9.82 38.75 0.35
C LEU A 811 8.90 37.96 1.29
N CYS A 812 8.88 36.63 1.17
CA CYS A 812 8.11 35.73 2.03
C CYS A 812 8.47 35.93 3.51
N LYS A 813 9.77 36.01 3.83
CA LYS A 813 10.25 36.29 5.20
C LYS A 813 9.80 37.65 5.72
N THR A 814 9.79 38.68 4.87
CA THR A 814 9.37 40.04 5.25
C THR A 814 7.90 40.09 5.66
N HIS A 815 7.05 39.31 5.00
CA HIS A 815 5.60 39.27 5.23
C HIS A 815 5.13 38.09 6.07
N ASP A 816 6.06 37.32 6.63
CA ASP A 816 5.76 36.15 7.44
C ASP A 816 4.94 35.07 6.72
N ILE A 817 5.26 34.83 5.45
CA ILE A 817 4.63 33.82 4.60
C ILE A 817 5.60 32.64 4.44
N PRO A 818 5.15 31.38 4.64
CA PRO A 818 5.99 30.22 4.37
C PRO A 818 6.28 30.06 2.87
N LEU A 819 7.53 29.74 2.55
CA LEU A 819 7.95 29.34 1.20
C LEU A 819 8.18 27.82 1.16
N ALA A 820 7.42 27.12 0.32
CA ALA A 820 7.53 25.70 0.08
C ALA A 820 8.15 25.43 -1.29
N VAL A 821 9.20 24.62 -1.33
CA VAL A 821 9.88 24.21 -2.57
C VAL A 821 9.46 22.78 -2.92
N VAL A 822 9.19 22.54 -4.19
CA VAL A 822 8.84 21.21 -4.73
C VAL A 822 9.99 20.68 -5.57
N GLU A 823 10.48 19.51 -5.18
CA GLU A 823 11.72 18.87 -5.67
C GLU A 823 11.43 17.57 -6.43
N THR A 824 10.18 17.29 -6.81
CA THR A 824 9.83 16.04 -7.52
C THR A 824 10.69 15.81 -8.77
N ALA A 825 10.99 16.85 -9.55
CA ALA A 825 11.79 16.76 -10.77
C ALA A 825 13.31 16.85 -10.56
N SER A 826 13.79 17.26 -9.38
CA SER A 826 15.19 17.64 -9.14
C SER A 826 15.86 16.93 -7.96
N GLY A 827 15.07 16.43 -7.01
CA GLY A 827 15.53 15.68 -5.84
C GLY A 827 15.97 14.26 -6.15
N GLY A 828 16.53 13.58 -5.15
CA GLY A 828 17.06 12.22 -5.29
C GLY A 828 18.24 12.12 -6.25
N TYR A 829 19.17 13.09 -6.19
CA TYR A 829 20.34 13.21 -7.08
C TYR A 829 20.08 13.56 -8.54
N ARG A 830 18.82 13.75 -8.95
CA ARG A 830 18.44 13.99 -10.34
C ARG A 830 19.02 15.29 -10.91
N SER A 831 19.17 16.33 -10.11
CA SER A 831 19.79 17.59 -10.52
C SER A 831 21.29 17.46 -10.85
N GLY A 832 21.98 16.46 -10.29
CA GLY A 832 23.43 16.31 -10.32
C GLY A 832 24.20 17.23 -9.37
N ALA A 833 23.53 18.08 -8.58
CA ALA A 833 24.16 19.02 -7.66
C ALA A 833 24.39 18.46 -6.24
N GLY A 834 23.58 17.49 -5.82
CA GLY A 834 23.58 16.93 -4.47
C GLY A 834 22.41 15.96 -4.31
N ALA A 835 21.98 15.67 -3.09
CA ALA A 835 20.78 14.87 -2.89
C ALA A 835 19.53 15.63 -3.37
N TRP A 836 19.57 16.96 -3.34
CA TRP A 836 18.46 17.85 -3.70
C TRP A 836 18.84 18.83 -4.81
N GLY A 837 17.86 19.32 -5.56
CA GLY A 837 18.06 20.39 -6.55
C GLY A 837 18.55 21.69 -5.92
N LEU A 838 18.03 22.01 -4.73
CA LEU A 838 18.39 23.19 -3.95
C LEU A 838 19.87 23.23 -3.57
N ASP A 839 20.56 22.08 -3.54
CA ASP A 839 22.01 22.02 -3.28
C ASP A 839 22.79 22.79 -4.37
N GLY A 840 22.22 22.93 -5.57
CA GLY A 840 22.77 23.74 -6.66
C GLY A 840 22.48 25.24 -6.58
N LEU A 841 21.62 25.69 -5.64
CA LEU A 841 21.31 27.10 -5.41
C LEU A 841 22.24 27.72 -4.36
N ASP A 842 22.27 29.06 -4.30
CA ASP A 842 23.02 29.82 -3.30
C ASP A 842 22.78 29.32 -1.86
N ALA A 843 23.85 29.11 -1.11
CA ALA A 843 23.83 28.50 0.22
C ALA A 843 23.00 29.30 1.25
N GLY A 844 22.72 30.59 1.02
CA GLY A 844 21.86 31.41 1.85
C GLY A 844 20.36 31.13 1.67
N PHE A 845 19.95 30.39 0.63
CA PHE A 845 18.56 30.02 0.41
C PHE A 845 18.17 28.80 1.26
N CYS A 846 17.27 29.03 2.22
CA CYS A 846 16.68 28.02 3.10
C CYS A 846 15.15 28.15 3.04
N PRO A 847 14.44 27.25 2.33
CA PRO A 847 12.98 27.25 2.33
C PRO A 847 12.42 26.74 3.67
N ASN A 848 11.14 27.02 3.93
CA ASN A 848 10.46 26.54 5.13
C ASN A 848 10.02 25.07 4.98
N LEU A 849 9.65 24.68 3.76
CA LEU A 849 9.27 23.31 3.42
C LEU A 849 9.98 22.87 2.14
N VAL A 850 10.30 21.58 2.06
CA VAL A 850 10.71 20.89 0.82
C VAL A 850 9.81 19.69 0.62
N LEU A 851 9.16 19.62 -0.53
CA LEU A 851 8.20 18.59 -0.90
C LEU A 851 8.82 17.70 -1.98
N TRP A 852 8.87 16.40 -1.72
CA TRP A 852 9.44 15.44 -2.64
C TRP A 852 8.54 14.22 -2.81
N TYR A 853 8.31 13.83 -4.06
CA TYR A 853 7.60 12.60 -4.40
C TYR A 853 8.52 11.68 -5.23
N PRO A 854 9.10 10.63 -4.63
CA PRO A 854 10.04 9.70 -5.28
C PRO A 854 9.35 8.55 -6.04
N GLY A 855 8.02 8.56 -6.13
CA GLY A 855 7.24 7.54 -6.81
C GLY A 855 6.72 6.40 -5.94
N GLY A 856 5.72 5.68 -6.48
CA GLY A 856 4.91 4.69 -5.76
C GLY A 856 4.08 5.31 -4.64
N GLN A 857 3.76 4.55 -3.57
CA GLN A 857 2.92 5.09 -2.49
C GLN A 857 3.78 5.72 -1.39
N LEU A 858 4.52 6.77 -1.74
CA LEU A 858 5.41 7.46 -0.81
C LEU A 858 5.68 8.90 -1.25
N GLY A 859 5.50 9.86 -0.33
CA GLY A 859 5.95 11.25 -0.47
C GLY A 859 6.53 11.80 0.84
N GLN A 860 7.40 12.80 0.77
CA GLN A 860 8.12 13.41 1.91
C GLN A 860 7.89 14.91 1.98
N ILE A 861 7.52 15.38 3.16
CA ILE A 861 7.41 16.80 3.51
C ILE A 861 8.51 17.09 4.52
N PHE A 862 9.62 17.64 4.07
CA PHE A 862 10.64 18.17 4.96
C PHE A 862 10.22 19.57 5.39
N ILE A 863 10.34 19.88 6.69
CA ILE A 863 9.80 21.12 7.26
C ILE A 863 10.70 21.65 8.37
N ASP A 864 10.76 22.98 8.48
CA ASP A 864 11.45 23.64 9.59
C ASP A 864 10.70 23.51 10.92
N SER A 865 11.38 23.82 12.03
CA SER A 865 10.80 23.70 13.37
C SER A 865 9.69 24.70 13.67
N ARG A 866 9.58 25.79 12.89
CA ARG A 866 8.59 26.82 13.12
C ARG A 866 7.20 26.36 12.69
N TRP A 867 7.13 25.66 11.56
CA TRP A 867 5.88 25.19 10.96
C TRP A 867 5.57 23.72 11.29
N TRP A 868 6.47 23.06 12.02
CA TRP A 868 6.30 21.69 12.50
C TRP A 868 5.14 21.55 13.51
N ASN A 869 4.38 20.48 13.37
CA ASN A 869 3.36 20.06 14.32
C ASN A 869 3.68 18.64 14.81
N GLY A 870 4.25 18.56 16.01
CA GLY A 870 4.58 17.29 16.66
C GLY A 870 3.37 16.50 17.19
N ALA A 871 2.13 16.97 17.03
CA ALA A 871 0.93 16.28 17.50
C ALA A 871 0.34 15.37 16.40
N PRO A 872 0.67 14.06 16.38
CA PRO A 872 0.41 13.20 15.23
C PRO A 872 -1.09 13.07 14.89
N LEU A 873 -1.98 12.97 15.88
CA LEU A 873 -3.44 12.83 15.66
C LEU A 873 -4.06 13.97 14.84
N GLN A 874 -3.41 15.13 14.80
CA GLN A 874 -3.85 16.29 14.04
C GLN A 874 -3.44 16.26 12.58
N LEU A 875 -2.53 15.38 12.16
CA LEU A 875 -2.02 15.30 10.78
C LEU A 875 -2.08 13.90 10.15
N ILE A 876 -2.24 12.84 10.96
CA ILE A 876 -2.22 11.44 10.50
C ILE A 876 -3.17 11.24 9.31
N SER A 877 -2.64 10.83 8.17
CA SER A 877 -3.36 9.95 7.26
C SER A 877 -3.31 8.55 7.85
N THR A 878 -4.38 7.75 7.73
CA THR A 878 -4.30 6.35 8.19
C THR A 878 -3.27 5.54 7.40
N TRP A 879 -2.75 6.10 6.30
CA TRP A 879 -1.74 5.52 5.44
C TRP A 879 -0.71 6.61 5.13
N ASP A 880 0.44 6.61 5.82
CA ASP A 880 1.56 7.55 5.59
C ASP A 880 2.67 6.89 4.75
N GLY A 881 2.25 6.28 3.65
CA GLY A 881 3.09 5.52 2.72
C GLY A 881 3.10 4.01 2.96
N ASP A 882 3.91 3.30 2.18
CA ASP A 882 4.08 1.84 2.28
C ASP A 882 5.55 1.42 2.42
N GLU A 883 5.79 0.31 3.12
CA GLU A 883 7.14 -0.21 3.43
C GLU A 883 7.93 -0.57 2.16
N LEU A 884 7.28 -1.15 1.14
CA LEU A 884 7.93 -1.52 -0.12
C LEU A 884 8.43 -0.27 -0.86
N SER A 885 7.63 0.80 -0.91
CA SER A 885 8.05 2.08 -1.49
C SER A 885 9.19 2.71 -0.68
N GLN A 886 9.18 2.62 0.66
CA GLN A 886 10.29 3.10 1.50
C GLN A 886 11.59 2.35 1.23
N ILE A 887 11.56 1.02 1.18
CA ILE A 887 12.73 0.20 0.87
C ILE A 887 13.27 0.53 -0.52
N ARG A 888 12.39 0.59 -1.53
CA ARG A 888 12.79 0.97 -2.90
C ARG A 888 13.48 2.33 -2.91
N THR A 889 12.85 3.37 -2.34
CA THR A 889 13.44 4.71 -2.30
C THR A 889 14.74 4.75 -1.50
N HIS A 890 14.85 3.99 -0.41
CA HIS A 890 16.08 3.89 0.38
C HIS A 890 17.24 3.33 -0.45
N GLU A 891 17.03 2.20 -1.11
CA GLU A 891 18.04 1.56 -1.95
C GLU A 891 18.35 2.41 -3.20
N HIS A 892 17.36 3.09 -3.77
CA HIS A 892 17.58 4.08 -4.83
C HIS A 892 18.52 5.19 -4.38
N LEU A 893 18.30 5.79 -3.20
CA LEU A 893 19.16 6.85 -2.70
C LEU A 893 20.60 6.37 -2.42
N ARG A 894 20.75 5.17 -1.84
CA ARG A 894 22.07 4.54 -1.62
C ARG A 894 22.83 4.30 -2.91
N ALA A 895 22.16 3.74 -3.92
CA ALA A 895 22.76 3.51 -5.22
C ALA A 895 23.10 4.83 -5.93
N ALA A 896 22.19 5.81 -5.88
CA ALA A 896 22.33 7.10 -6.54
C ALA A 896 23.50 7.89 -5.95
N HIS A 897 23.79 7.67 -4.66
CA HIS A 897 24.92 8.28 -3.99
C HIS A 897 26.28 7.94 -4.65
N ARG A 898 26.36 6.81 -5.36
CA ARG A 898 27.60 6.28 -5.95
C ARG A 898 27.71 6.47 -7.46
N LEU A 899 26.67 6.98 -8.11
CA LEU A 899 26.65 7.14 -9.56
C LEU A 899 27.41 8.38 -10.02
N GLU A 900 28.17 8.22 -11.10
CA GLU A 900 28.77 9.32 -11.87
C GLU A 900 27.80 9.79 -12.95
N LEU A 901 26.93 10.74 -12.58
CA LEU A 901 25.83 11.18 -13.46
C LEU A 901 26.29 12.12 -14.59
N GLY A 902 27.47 12.74 -14.47
CA GLY A 902 27.96 13.77 -15.40
C GLY A 902 27.93 13.37 -16.88
N PRO A 903 28.49 12.20 -17.28
CA PRO A 903 28.44 11.73 -18.67
C PRO A 903 27.02 11.57 -19.23
N ALA A 904 26.09 11.07 -18.42
CA ALA A 904 24.69 10.87 -18.82
C ALA A 904 23.95 12.22 -18.91
N ILE A 905 24.19 13.12 -17.95
CA ILE A 905 23.65 14.50 -17.95
C ILE A 905 24.09 15.24 -19.23
N ASN A 906 25.37 15.15 -19.58
CA ASN A 906 25.90 15.78 -20.80
C ASN A 906 25.26 15.17 -22.05
N ALA A 907 25.16 13.84 -22.13
CA ALA A 907 24.51 13.18 -23.27
C ALA A 907 23.03 13.55 -23.41
N LEU A 908 22.28 13.66 -22.31
CA LEU A 908 20.88 14.10 -22.32
C LEU A 908 20.75 15.57 -22.73
N HIS A 909 21.67 16.42 -22.24
CA HIS A 909 21.72 17.83 -22.62
C HIS A 909 21.96 17.99 -24.13
N ASP A 910 22.97 17.31 -24.68
CA ASP A 910 23.29 17.33 -26.11
C ASP A 910 22.09 16.86 -26.94
N LEU A 911 21.46 15.75 -26.54
CA LEU A 911 20.26 15.21 -27.19
C LEU A 911 19.10 16.22 -27.20
N ALA A 912 18.81 16.86 -26.06
CA ALA A 912 17.71 17.80 -25.96
C ALA A 912 17.94 19.06 -26.81
N HIS A 913 19.17 19.59 -26.84
CA HIS A 913 19.51 20.75 -27.67
C HIS A 913 19.49 20.44 -29.16
N GLU A 914 20.01 19.29 -29.57
CA GLU A 914 19.92 18.88 -30.98
C GLU A 914 18.47 18.65 -31.42
N ALA A 915 17.65 18.05 -30.57
CA ALA A 915 16.22 17.90 -30.83
C ALA A 915 15.52 19.26 -30.95
N ALA A 916 15.87 20.24 -30.11
CA ALA A 916 15.34 21.61 -30.22
C ALA A 916 15.76 22.30 -31.52
N ASP A 917 17.02 22.14 -31.94
CA ASP A 917 17.51 22.66 -33.22
C ASP A 917 16.75 22.04 -34.41
N ALA A 918 16.44 20.74 -34.34
CA ALA A 918 15.64 20.03 -35.34
C ALA A 918 14.15 20.44 -35.34
N ILE A 919 13.61 20.85 -34.18
CA ILE A 919 12.25 21.41 -34.10
C ILE A 919 12.21 22.78 -34.77
N GLY A 920 13.18 23.65 -34.50
CA GLY A 920 13.29 24.98 -35.08
C GLY A 920 12.55 26.05 -34.26
N GLU A 921 11.82 26.94 -34.94
CA GLU A 921 11.16 28.08 -34.29
C GLU A 921 10.12 27.63 -33.25
N GLY A 922 10.13 28.27 -32.08
CA GLY A 922 9.26 27.92 -30.94
C GLY A 922 9.79 26.79 -30.06
N ALA A 923 10.92 26.16 -30.41
CA ALA A 923 11.54 25.15 -29.57
C ALA A 923 12.15 25.75 -28.30
N ARG A 924 11.97 25.06 -27.17
CA ARG A 924 12.63 25.41 -25.91
C ARG A 924 13.11 24.16 -25.19
N VAL A 925 14.35 24.18 -24.72
CA VAL A 925 14.88 23.18 -23.79
C VAL A 925 14.76 23.72 -22.37
N GLY A 926 14.07 22.98 -21.49
CA GLY A 926 14.00 23.27 -20.07
C GLY A 926 14.58 22.14 -19.20
N GLY A 927 14.67 22.37 -17.90
CA GLY A 927 15.12 21.42 -16.89
C GLY A 927 16.63 21.43 -16.63
N ILE A 928 17.07 20.65 -15.62
CA ILE A 928 18.47 20.52 -15.20
C ILE A 928 18.81 19.05 -14.90
N GLY A 929 20.11 18.71 -14.87
CA GLY A 929 20.56 17.35 -14.54
C GLY A 929 19.99 16.27 -15.48
N LEU A 930 19.40 15.21 -14.92
CA LEU A 930 18.70 14.13 -15.65
C LEU A 930 17.18 14.38 -15.74
N TYR A 931 16.78 15.64 -15.80
CA TYR A 931 15.42 16.05 -16.11
C TYR A 931 15.47 17.11 -17.23
N ARG A 932 14.90 16.79 -18.39
CA ARG A 932 14.77 17.76 -19.48
C ARG A 932 13.33 17.83 -19.95
N THR A 933 12.99 18.98 -20.52
CA THR A 933 11.76 19.17 -21.28
C THR A 933 12.09 19.72 -22.65
N LEU A 934 11.25 19.40 -23.62
CA LEU A 934 11.36 19.84 -25.00
C LEU A 934 10.01 20.39 -25.43
N SER A 935 9.91 21.71 -25.56
CA SER A 935 8.71 22.40 -26.07
C SER A 935 8.76 22.48 -27.58
N PHE A 936 7.61 22.34 -28.23
CA PHE A 936 7.46 22.30 -29.68
C PHE A 936 6.78 23.55 -30.26
N GLY A 937 6.23 24.44 -29.41
CA GLY A 937 5.40 25.59 -29.82
C GLY A 937 4.03 25.20 -30.41
N ASP A 938 3.89 23.99 -30.94
CA ASP A 938 2.65 23.40 -31.42
C ASP A 938 2.32 22.08 -30.67
N PRO A 939 1.22 22.04 -29.89
CA PRO A 939 0.73 20.83 -29.24
C PRO A 939 0.51 19.64 -30.17
N LYS A 940 0.08 19.87 -31.41
CA LYS A 940 -0.17 18.78 -32.37
C LYS A 940 1.13 18.11 -32.78
N ARG A 941 2.17 18.90 -33.03
CA ARG A 941 3.50 18.39 -33.35
C ARG A 941 4.10 17.60 -32.18
N ALA A 942 4.00 18.10 -30.95
CA ALA A 942 4.44 17.37 -29.76
C ALA A 942 3.73 16.01 -29.63
N ALA A 943 2.40 15.97 -29.80
CA ALA A 943 1.62 14.74 -29.75
C ALA A 943 1.99 13.75 -30.86
N ALA A 944 2.24 14.22 -32.08
CA ALA A 944 2.68 13.39 -33.21
C ALA A 944 4.07 12.77 -32.95
N VAL A 945 5.03 13.57 -32.49
CA VAL A 945 6.38 13.10 -32.15
C VAL A 945 6.34 12.08 -31.02
N LEU A 946 5.54 12.32 -29.98
CA LEU A 946 5.34 11.39 -28.88
C LEU A 946 4.80 10.03 -29.36
N ALA A 947 3.79 10.04 -30.25
CA ALA A 947 3.23 8.83 -30.81
C ALA A 947 4.27 8.05 -31.65
N THR A 948 4.98 8.73 -32.55
CA THR A 948 6.03 8.12 -33.38
C THR A 948 7.18 7.55 -32.54
N CYS A 949 7.62 8.27 -31.51
CA CYS A 949 8.65 7.79 -30.58
C CYS A 949 8.19 6.51 -29.87
N ARG A 950 6.96 6.50 -29.33
CA ARG A 950 6.39 5.34 -28.66
C ARG A 950 6.33 4.12 -29.59
N ASP A 951 5.87 4.31 -30.83
CA ASP A 951 5.76 3.23 -31.82
C ASP A 951 7.15 2.68 -32.23
N ALA A 952 8.18 3.53 -32.17
CA ALA A 952 9.59 3.14 -32.36
C ALA A 952 10.28 2.61 -31.09
N GLY A 953 9.56 2.51 -29.97
CA GLY A 953 10.09 1.99 -28.70
C GLY A 953 10.89 2.99 -27.87
N LEU A 954 10.69 4.29 -28.04
CA LEU A 954 11.20 5.35 -27.15
C LEU A 954 10.03 5.94 -26.34
N LEU A 955 10.00 5.66 -25.04
CA LEU A 955 8.96 6.20 -24.16
C LEU A 955 9.39 7.58 -23.66
N LEU A 956 8.53 8.58 -23.86
CA LEU A 956 8.73 9.96 -23.40
C LEU A 956 7.56 10.34 -22.50
N GLY A 957 7.81 11.18 -21.49
CA GLY A 957 6.76 11.71 -20.64
C GLY A 957 6.05 12.90 -21.27
N ARG A 958 4.91 13.30 -20.68
CA ARG A 958 4.11 14.45 -21.11
C ARG A 958 4.28 15.61 -20.12
N GLY A 959 4.51 16.81 -20.65
CA GLY A 959 4.56 18.06 -19.89
C GLY A 959 3.30 18.89 -20.10
N LEU A 960 3.49 20.18 -20.37
CA LEU A 960 2.44 21.04 -20.94
C LEU A 960 1.97 20.52 -22.32
N PRO A 961 0.83 20.97 -22.86
CA PRO A 961 0.28 20.43 -24.11
C PRO A 961 1.25 20.39 -25.31
N ASP A 962 2.20 21.32 -25.36
CA ASP A 962 3.23 21.46 -26.39
C ASP A 962 4.61 20.93 -25.97
N THR A 963 4.71 20.28 -24.81
CA THR A 963 5.97 19.96 -24.16
C THR A 963 6.07 18.47 -23.85
N LEU A 964 7.19 17.86 -24.24
CA LEU A 964 7.55 16.49 -23.87
C LEU A 964 8.60 16.51 -22.76
N THR A 965 8.57 15.50 -21.87
CA THR A 965 9.57 15.36 -20.81
C THR A 965 10.50 14.18 -21.10
N LEU A 966 11.79 14.39 -20.85
CA LEU A 966 12.85 13.40 -20.99
C LEU A 966 13.46 13.18 -19.60
N VAL A 967 13.09 12.06 -18.99
CA VAL A 967 13.41 11.69 -17.63
C VAL A 967 13.97 10.26 -17.62
N PRO A 968 15.24 10.07 -18.01
CA PRO A 968 15.86 8.76 -17.93
C PRO A 968 15.99 8.29 -16.47
N ALA A 969 16.21 6.99 -16.32
CA ALA A 969 16.79 6.44 -15.10
C ALA A 969 18.18 7.06 -14.82
N LEU A 970 18.57 7.10 -13.56
CA LEU A 970 19.83 7.66 -13.08
C LEU A 970 21.04 6.87 -13.59
N ASP A 971 20.88 5.57 -13.82
CA ASP A 971 21.87 4.65 -14.36
C ASP A 971 21.81 4.51 -15.89
N VAL A 972 21.14 5.44 -16.60
CA VAL A 972 21.09 5.41 -18.06
C VAL A 972 22.49 5.49 -18.66
N GLU A 973 22.78 4.57 -19.57
CA GLU A 973 24.05 4.57 -20.29
C GLU A 973 24.11 5.76 -21.27
N PRO A 974 25.17 6.59 -21.25
CA PRO A 974 25.31 7.72 -22.17
C PRO A 974 25.24 7.31 -23.66
N ALA A 975 25.67 6.08 -23.97
CA ALA A 975 25.59 5.52 -25.32
C ALA A 975 24.14 5.29 -25.81
N ALA A 976 23.21 4.96 -24.89
CA ALA A 976 21.81 4.79 -25.23
C ALA A 976 21.18 6.14 -25.65
N LEU A 977 21.58 7.22 -24.98
CA LEU A 977 21.13 8.58 -25.29
C LEU A 977 21.74 9.10 -26.61
N ARG A 978 23.04 8.88 -26.84
CA ARG A 978 23.74 9.33 -28.06
C ARG A 978 23.42 8.51 -29.30
N GLY A 979 22.95 7.28 -29.14
CA GLY A 979 22.63 6.36 -30.23
C GLY A 979 21.11 6.21 -30.41
N PRO A 980 20.51 5.11 -29.92
CA PRO A 980 19.10 4.80 -30.17
C PRO A 980 18.11 5.92 -29.86
N ALA A 981 18.23 6.58 -28.69
CA ALA A 981 17.31 7.66 -28.30
C ALA A 981 17.36 8.82 -29.29
N ARG A 982 18.58 9.25 -29.62
CA ARG A 982 18.86 10.34 -30.56
C ARG A 982 18.29 10.04 -31.93
N THR A 983 18.59 8.86 -32.49
CA THR A 983 18.10 8.48 -33.81
C THR A 983 16.57 8.50 -33.85
N ILE A 984 15.92 7.81 -32.90
CA ILE A 984 14.45 7.71 -32.87
C ILE A 984 13.80 9.09 -32.70
N LEU A 985 14.30 9.92 -31.78
CA LEU A 985 13.72 11.24 -31.51
C LEU A 985 13.87 12.18 -32.72
N LEU A 986 15.06 12.24 -33.34
CA LEU A 986 15.30 13.12 -34.48
C LEU A 986 14.54 12.67 -35.73
N ASP A 987 14.40 11.36 -35.97
CA ASP A 987 13.59 10.81 -37.05
C ASP A 987 12.10 11.12 -36.84
N ALA A 988 11.60 11.00 -35.59
CA ALA A 988 10.24 11.37 -35.23
C ALA A 988 9.98 12.88 -35.43
N ILE A 989 10.92 13.73 -35.05
CA ILE A 989 10.83 15.18 -35.26
C ILE A 989 10.82 15.50 -36.76
N SER A 990 11.71 14.88 -37.55
CA SER A 990 11.81 15.11 -38.99
C SER A 990 10.55 14.68 -39.74
N SER A 991 9.96 13.54 -39.37
CA SER A 991 8.71 13.05 -39.97
C SER A 991 7.49 13.88 -39.60
N SER A 992 7.51 14.60 -38.47
CA SER A 992 6.42 15.49 -38.05
C SER A 992 6.31 16.79 -38.87
N VAL A 993 7.31 17.14 -39.67
CA VAL A 993 7.37 18.39 -40.47
C VAL A 993 6.62 18.28 -41.81
N GLY A 994 6.28 17.06 -42.25
CA GLY A 994 5.72 16.78 -43.59
C GLY A 994 4.24 16.36 -43.65
N GLY A 995 3.47 16.57 -42.59
CA GLY A 995 2.07 16.11 -42.44
C GLY A 995 1.04 17.22 -42.53
#